data_AF-A0AAI9NXN4-F1
#
_entry.id   AF-A0AAI9NXN4-F1
#
_cell.length_a   1.000
_cell.length_b   1.000
_cell.length_c   1.000
_cell.angle_alpha   90.00
_cell.angle_beta   90.00
_cell.angle_gamma   90.00
#
_symmetry.space_group_name_H-M   'P 1'
#
loop_
_entity.id
_entity.type
_entity.pdbx_description
1 polymer ?
#
loop_
_entity_poly.entity_id
_entity_poly.type
_entity_poly.pdbx_seq_one_letter_code
_entity_poly.pdbx_strand_id
1 'polypeptide(L)'
;MRRLKQLVAMILVVCMLITLCPSDVSARTSKAAVKSVTVTNLVTNKLVLKKGTKFRVKPRVVVTGKISKKVTYVSSNKKIVTVDNKGVVKAVKSGKAVVAVKSAANPKVMYRFNVYVGVPTKTVKLSAKAVNMFKGTSRTLKASIAPKNATYKRIQWSSSDKRIATVSSKGVVKAVKVGRVYITAKAMDGSGKYARCKITVKQPVTSIKLSAATLTITEGSSKTLTATVAPASATNKTLSWTSSNKKIATVSAKGVVKAIAPGTATITAKAADGSGKKATCKVIVNKKVTVENKYESQGYKLLWHDEFDGTELNRDIWNVELHEPGWVNNELQSYVDSEDNIKVKNGTLIISSKKKVNEDGSISYTSGRVNTQNKQDFKYGRVQFRAKVPTGKGYLPAAWMMPTNESLYGQWPRCGEIDVMEVLGDNTYTTYGTIHYGNPHSESQGKYTLSNGKSFADSYHVFTCDWEPGKITWYVDGVKMHEENDWYSTTAGKGTVTYPAPFDQPFYVILNLAVGGNWPGNPDADADYINSESLYVDYVRVYQKESYDENVTKPEREVIIRDPDENGNYVINGDFSETEDLGDAENWIFMAQNGGEGTAVIENNTININTIDAGTVDYSIQLVQPDIPVEKGATYKLSFDAWADEARTGIIDVSAPTRSWGRYLKDTKFDMTTEKQTFEYEYTMTDSSDDKGRIEFNFGNQGSVAGVHIANVKLVKTNQTEIVDKKTILADGNLVYNGEFQEGTGRLGYWTVSNNCGAEYKVTGLSDGRRFSYKSLDESIDGNFVLSQDELAYAPNTKYVLKFDAETATEGKNIIITTGDSKFAVTLDKGIKNYVYKFETGEEVTDSSISIDFGNSGEVLLDNVKIMQDSLLLNGNFSADFAGYDVYIDSSADAESVVDSQKEDNAADFTIKNSGDQNWKIQLKQNNIKLEKGQWYKLSFDIKSSVSRTVQYAIQRDGSTHKDSTGAEDWTPYVQETVKLDAYDQADQKYMTVSNTFQMACDTDEESIFNIALGAGGENGSAITDQHRICIDNIVLEKTSAPEIDVPVGKNLITNSEFEMSEDGSLAGWENAVTAPGDATFEAGDGKITYSVENVGEADWNIQLKQMGLSLEQGESYTLKCTLVSDVDRVVKVAVMTPSAGYAWHGGEDVVLTAGEAKDVTLAITPKEEVFTDGITVDTGAGLFFSMGYVEGYTLGAHTVSISNVSFVKN
;
A
#
# COMPACT_ATOMS: atom_id res chain seq x y z
N MET A 1 -44.67 -2.63 -19.00
CA MET A 1 -45.92 -3.24 -18.52
C MET A 1 -46.71 -2.14 -17.80
N ARG A 2 -47.71 -1.48 -18.39
CA ARG A 2 -48.93 -2.03 -18.99
C ARG A 2 -49.58 -3.01 -18.01
N ARG A 3 -50.83 -2.69 -17.69
CA ARG A 3 -51.77 -3.40 -16.80
C ARG A 3 -51.76 -2.77 -15.39
N LEU A 4 -52.90 -2.50 -14.77
CA LEU A 4 -54.20 -3.10 -15.01
C LEU A 4 -55.30 -2.32 -14.29
N LYS A 5 -56.40 -2.15 -15.02
CA LYS A 5 -57.80 -2.28 -14.59
C LYS A 5 -58.32 -1.48 -13.39
N GLN A 6 -59.44 -0.85 -13.75
CA GLN A 6 -60.66 -0.68 -12.96
C GLN A 6 -60.72 0.52 -12.01
N LEU A 7 -61.91 1.13 -12.08
CA LEU A 7 -62.49 2.17 -11.23
C LEU A 7 -62.23 3.66 -11.58
N VAL A 8 -63.31 4.23 -12.14
CA VAL A 8 -63.83 5.60 -11.98
C VAL A 8 -63.35 6.68 -12.97
N ALA A 9 -64.11 6.76 -14.07
CA ALA A 9 -64.87 7.93 -14.56
C ALA A 9 -64.20 9.32 -14.79
N MET A 10 -64.59 9.92 -15.94
CA MET A 10 -64.53 11.37 -16.32
C MET A 10 -63.11 11.94 -16.62
N ILE A 11 -62.80 12.79 -17.62
CA ILE A 11 -63.52 13.48 -18.72
C ILE A 11 -62.46 14.31 -19.53
N LEU A 12 -62.56 14.32 -20.88
CA LEU A 12 -62.12 15.32 -21.90
C LEU A 12 -60.65 15.81 -22.02
N VAL A 13 -59.90 15.47 -23.09
CA VAL A 13 -59.79 16.05 -24.47
C VAL A 13 -59.13 17.45 -24.60
N VAL A 14 -57.93 17.49 -25.20
CA VAL A 14 -57.45 18.55 -26.11
C VAL A 14 -56.74 17.87 -27.30
N CYS A 15 -57.09 18.26 -28.53
CA CYS A 15 -56.53 17.88 -29.85
C CYS A 15 -57.15 16.70 -30.60
N MET A 16 -58.34 16.93 -31.16
CA MET A 16 -58.77 16.43 -32.49
C MET A 16 -59.59 17.58 -33.13
N LEU A 17 -59.34 17.95 -34.39
CA LEU A 17 -60.04 17.35 -35.53
C LEU A 17 -61.54 17.18 -35.24
N ILE A 18 -62.29 18.20 -35.67
CA ILE A 18 -63.52 18.06 -36.46
C ILE A 18 -64.39 16.86 -36.05
N THR A 19 -65.46 17.15 -35.29
CA THR A 19 -66.78 16.48 -35.34
C THR A 19 -66.81 14.98 -34.99
N LEU A 20 -67.82 14.47 -34.31
CA LEU A 20 -69.03 13.99 -34.97
C LEU A 20 -70.20 14.02 -33.98
N CYS A 21 -71.14 14.95 -34.18
CA CYS A 21 -72.51 14.47 -34.35
C CYS A 21 -72.55 13.89 -35.77
N PRO A 22 -72.89 12.62 -35.98
CA PRO A 22 -73.64 12.22 -37.15
C PRO A 22 -75.09 12.56 -36.85
N SER A 23 -75.52 13.72 -37.31
CA SER A 23 -76.93 13.97 -37.57
C SER A 23 -76.95 15.29 -38.30
N ASP A 24 -77.00 15.15 -39.61
CA ASP A 24 -77.84 15.95 -40.46
C ASP A 24 -77.59 17.46 -40.38
N VAL A 25 -76.99 17.95 -41.45
CA VAL A 25 -77.77 18.74 -42.42
C VAL A 25 -79.12 19.19 -41.85
N SER A 26 -79.06 20.21 -41.02
CA SER A 26 -80.17 21.14 -40.91
C SER A 26 -79.55 22.43 -40.48
N ALA A 27 -79.29 23.26 -41.49
CA ALA A 27 -79.19 24.69 -41.33
C ALA A 27 -80.43 25.20 -40.56
N ARG A 28 -80.40 25.11 -39.22
CA ARG A 28 -81.18 26.01 -38.38
C ARG A 28 -80.46 27.33 -38.50
N THR A 29 -80.89 28.10 -39.50
CA THR A 29 -80.71 29.54 -39.58
C THR A 29 -80.81 30.11 -38.16
N SER A 30 -79.66 30.38 -37.53
CA SER A 30 -79.63 30.89 -36.16
C SER A 30 -80.38 32.21 -36.21
N LYS A 31 -81.58 32.27 -35.60
CA LYS A 31 -82.35 33.50 -35.49
C LYS A 31 -81.39 34.59 -35.05
N ALA A 32 -81.25 35.62 -35.88
CA ALA A 32 -80.27 36.65 -35.64
C ALA A 32 -80.50 37.25 -34.22
N ALA A 33 -79.46 37.29 -33.39
CA ALA A 33 -79.57 37.61 -31.97
C ALA A 33 -78.32 38.33 -31.43
N VAL A 34 -78.49 39.12 -30.37
CA VAL A 34 -77.39 39.84 -29.70
C VAL A 34 -76.90 39.03 -28.49
N LYS A 35 -75.60 38.70 -28.42
CA LYS A 35 -74.98 37.85 -27.38
C LYS A 35 -74.57 38.62 -26.14
N SER A 36 -73.88 39.75 -26.31
CA SER A 36 -73.45 40.56 -25.18
C SER A 36 -73.24 42.02 -25.57
N VAL A 37 -73.36 42.89 -24.58
CA VAL A 37 -72.96 44.30 -24.64
C VAL A 37 -71.95 44.51 -23.52
N THR A 38 -70.79 45.09 -23.83
CA THR A 38 -69.79 45.49 -22.84
C THR A 38 -69.29 46.91 -23.12
N VAL A 39 -68.64 47.54 -22.14
CA VAL A 39 -67.98 48.84 -22.32
C VAL A 39 -66.48 48.64 -22.16
N THR A 40 -65.72 48.89 -23.22
CA THR A 40 -64.30 48.51 -23.29
C THR A 40 -63.36 49.55 -22.69
N ASN A 41 -63.80 50.80 -22.57
CA ASN A 41 -62.99 51.90 -22.03
C ASN A 41 -63.27 52.20 -20.55
N LEU A 42 -63.82 51.24 -19.82
CA LEU A 42 -63.99 51.28 -18.38
C LEU A 42 -63.13 50.22 -17.71
N VAL A 43 -62.25 50.65 -16.81
CA VAL A 43 -61.34 49.77 -16.05
C VAL A 43 -62.08 49.04 -14.92
N THR A 44 -63.20 49.59 -14.45
CA THR A 44 -64.12 48.96 -13.47
C THR A 44 -65.56 49.28 -13.88
N ASN A 45 -66.55 48.59 -13.32
CA ASN A 45 -67.97 48.94 -13.51
C ASN A 45 -68.40 50.23 -12.77
N LYS A 46 -67.43 51.07 -12.36
CA LYS A 46 -67.60 52.36 -11.70
C LYS A 46 -66.80 53.42 -12.45
N LEU A 47 -67.42 54.58 -12.63
CA LEU A 47 -66.83 55.74 -13.27
C LEU A 47 -67.12 56.97 -12.42
N VAL A 48 -66.10 57.66 -11.93
CA VAL A 48 -66.25 58.96 -11.25
C VAL A 48 -65.96 60.08 -12.25
N LEU A 49 -66.90 61.02 -12.42
CA LEU A 49 -66.77 62.19 -13.30
C LEU A 49 -66.97 63.48 -12.52
N LYS A 50 -66.18 64.51 -12.81
CA LYS A 50 -66.41 65.85 -12.25
C LYS A 50 -67.66 66.47 -12.91
N LYS A 51 -68.45 67.23 -12.14
CA LYS A 51 -69.61 67.96 -12.70
C LYS A 51 -69.21 68.73 -13.97
N GLY A 52 -70.00 68.61 -15.03
CA GLY A 52 -69.77 69.23 -16.33
C GLY A 52 -68.93 68.39 -17.30
N THR A 53 -68.18 67.38 -16.82
CA THR A 53 -67.32 66.57 -17.72
C THR A 53 -68.13 65.54 -18.49
N LYS A 54 -67.62 65.22 -19.68
CA LYS A 54 -68.18 64.23 -20.59
C LYS A 54 -67.26 63.03 -20.67
N PHE A 55 -67.82 61.83 -20.74
CA PHE A 55 -67.11 60.58 -20.97
C PHE A 55 -67.81 59.82 -22.08
N ARG A 56 -67.11 59.56 -23.18
CA ARG A 56 -67.67 58.78 -24.28
C ARG A 56 -67.51 57.30 -23.99
N VAL A 57 -68.62 56.61 -23.82
CA VAL A 57 -68.66 55.15 -23.66
C VAL A 57 -68.32 54.50 -25.00
N LYS A 58 -67.42 53.52 -24.98
CA LYS A 58 -67.11 52.68 -26.15
C LYS A 58 -67.78 51.31 -25.98
N PRO A 59 -69.00 51.13 -26.50
CA PRO A 59 -69.67 49.84 -26.42
C PRO A 59 -69.02 48.83 -27.38
N ARG A 60 -69.00 47.57 -26.97
CA ARG A 60 -68.74 46.44 -27.86
C ARG A 60 -69.96 45.53 -27.82
N VAL A 61 -70.59 45.34 -28.97
CA VAL A 61 -71.74 44.44 -29.14
C VAL A 61 -71.30 43.21 -29.90
N VAL A 62 -71.53 42.05 -29.30
CA VAL A 62 -71.30 40.76 -29.93
C VAL A 62 -72.65 40.22 -30.39
N VAL A 63 -72.78 39.81 -31.66
CA VAL A 63 -74.03 39.32 -32.27
C VAL A 63 -73.80 38.02 -33.03
N THR A 64 -74.86 37.27 -33.27
CA THR A 64 -74.94 36.10 -34.16
C THR A 64 -75.99 36.35 -35.24
N GLY A 65 -75.65 36.18 -36.52
CA GLY A 65 -76.50 36.50 -37.68
C GLY A 65 -76.52 38.00 -38.08
N LYS A 66 -77.18 38.34 -39.19
CA LYS A 66 -77.36 39.73 -39.65
C LYS A 66 -78.42 40.45 -38.79
N ILE A 67 -77.99 41.02 -37.67
CA ILE A 67 -78.81 41.87 -36.78
C ILE A 67 -78.07 43.15 -36.41
N SER A 68 -78.82 44.23 -36.18
CA SER A 68 -78.24 45.54 -35.85
C SER A 68 -77.38 45.50 -34.58
N LYS A 69 -76.13 45.98 -34.70
CA LYS A 69 -75.20 46.21 -33.57
C LYS A 69 -75.39 47.57 -32.90
N LYS A 70 -76.40 48.35 -33.30
CA LYS A 70 -76.68 49.65 -32.69
C LYS A 70 -77.05 49.46 -31.22
N VAL A 71 -76.62 50.41 -30.38
CA VAL A 71 -76.99 50.46 -28.96
C VAL A 71 -77.78 51.72 -28.66
N THR A 72 -78.63 51.63 -27.65
CA THR A 72 -79.28 52.77 -27.02
C THR A 72 -78.73 52.96 -25.62
N TYR A 73 -78.72 54.20 -25.15
CA TYR A 73 -78.15 54.55 -23.85
C TYR A 73 -79.25 55.10 -22.96
N VAL A 74 -79.30 54.63 -21.71
CA VAL A 74 -80.27 55.09 -20.73
C VAL A 74 -79.54 55.42 -19.44
N SER A 75 -79.76 56.64 -18.96
CA SER A 75 -79.43 56.99 -17.58
C SER A 75 -80.63 56.73 -16.68
N SER A 76 -80.40 56.03 -15.58
CA SER A 76 -81.39 55.85 -14.51
C SER A 76 -81.81 57.16 -13.83
N ASN A 77 -80.97 58.20 -13.89
CA ASN A 77 -81.32 59.52 -13.39
C ASN A 77 -80.67 60.62 -14.24
N LYS A 78 -81.44 61.13 -15.21
CA LYS A 78 -80.99 62.18 -16.14
C LYS A 78 -80.65 63.51 -15.45
N LYS A 79 -81.18 63.77 -14.24
CA LYS A 79 -80.85 64.98 -13.46
C LYS A 79 -79.43 64.92 -12.89
N ILE A 80 -78.88 63.71 -12.69
CA ILE A 80 -77.52 63.49 -12.15
C ILE A 80 -76.54 63.26 -13.31
N VAL A 81 -76.88 62.39 -14.24
CA VAL A 81 -76.05 62.05 -15.40
C VAL A 81 -76.93 61.96 -16.63
N THR A 82 -76.65 62.73 -17.68
CA THR A 82 -77.25 62.49 -18.99
C THR A 82 -76.34 61.59 -19.82
N VAL A 83 -76.94 60.86 -20.76
CA VAL A 83 -76.22 60.15 -21.81
C VAL A 83 -76.94 60.42 -23.11
N ASP A 84 -76.21 60.86 -24.12
CA ASP A 84 -76.77 61.13 -25.44
C ASP A 84 -76.82 59.88 -26.32
N ASN A 85 -77.42 60.00 -27.52
CA ASN A 85 -77.54 58.92 -28.49
C ASN A 85 -76.18 58.44 -29.06
N LYS A 86 -75.10 59.22 -28.88
CA LYS A 86 -73.73 58.86 -29.26
C LYS A 86 -72.95 58.17 -28.13
N GLY A 87 -73.59 57.95 -26.97
CA GLY A 87 -72.98 57.30 -25.81
C GLY A 87 -72.09 58.23 -24.98
N VAL A 88 -72.25 59.54 -25.13
CA VAL A 88 -71.52 60.53 -24.34
C VAL A 88 -72.26 60.77 -23.04
N VAL A 89 -71.67 60.27 -21.96
CA VAL A 89 -72.13 60.42 -20.59
C VAL A 89 -71.67 61.77 -20.06
N LYS A 90 -72.60 62.69 -19.79
CA LYS A 90 -72.32 64.01 -19.21
C LYS A 90 -72.73 64.02 -17.73
N ALA A 91 -71.81 64.41 -16.88
CA ALA A 91 -72.06 64.63 -15.45
C ALA A 91 -72.82 65.95 -15.24
N VAL A 92 -74.04 65.90 -14.71
CA VAL A 92 -74.95 67.07 -14.62
C VAL A 92 -75.01 67.62 -13.20
N LYS A 93 -75.33 66.76 -12.22
CA LYS A 93 -75.48 67.13 -10.81
C LYS A 93 -74.81 66.08 -9.94
N SER A 94 -74.24 66.51 -8.81
CA SER A 94 -73.67 65.60 -7.82
C SER A 94 -74.65 64.50 -7.44
N GLY A 95 -74.16 63.27 -7.36
CA GLY A 95 -74.97 62.10 -7.06
C GLY A 95 -74.51 60.86 -7.83
N LYS A 96 -75.27 59.78 -7.68
CA LYS A 96 -75.01 58.48 -8.33
C LYS A 96 -76.11 58.19 -9.34
N ALA A 97 -75.73 57.80 -10.55
CA ALA A 97 -76.65 57.27 -11.55
C ALA A 97 -76.04 56.02 -12.17
N VAL A 98 -76.88 55.04 -12.50
CA VAL A 98 -76.51 53.91 -13.37
C VAL A 98 -76.71 54.33 -14.82
N VAL A 99 -75.68 54.17 -15.63
CA VAL A 99 -75.78 54.23 -17.10
C VAL A 99 -75.87 52.81 -17.63
N ALA A 100 -76.89 52.59 -18.44
CA ALA A 100 -77.22 51.36 -19.11
C ALA A 100 -76.97 51.49 -20.61
N VAL A 101 -76.11 50.65 -21.17
CA VAL A 101 -75.90 50.51 -22.61
C VAL A 101 -76.71 49.30 -23.06
N LYS A 102 -77.82 49.53 -23.76
CA LYS A 102 -78.76 48.48 -24.22
C LYS A 102 -78.55 48.20 -25.70
N SER A 103 -78.68 46.96 -26.12
CA SER A 103 -78.80 46.68 -27.55
C SER A 103 -80.09 47.27 -28.10
N ALA A 104 -80.02 47.93 -29.27
CA ALA A 104 -81.21 48.44 -29.95
C ALA A 104 -82.07 47.30 -30.53
N ALA A 105 -81.44 46.17 -30.89
CA ALA A 105 -82.14 45.01 -31.44
C ALA A 105 -82.71 44.07 -30.36
N ASN A 106 -82.19 44.11 -29.13
CA ASN A 106 -82.77 43.43 -27.96
C ASN A 106 -82.46 44.20 -26.66
N PRO A 107 -83.36 45.06 -26.19
CA PRO A 107 -83.13 45.90 -25.00
C PRO A 107 -82.87 45.16 -23.68
N LYS A 108 -83.15 43.85 -23.60
CA LYS A 108 -82.83 43.01 -22.43
C LYS A 108 -81.34 42.69 -22.31
N VAL A 109 -80.59 42.73 -23.42
CA VAL A 109 -79.13 42.50 -23.42
C VAL A 109 -78.42 43.85 -23.26
N MET A 110 -77.80 44.07 -22.09
CA MET A 110 -77.27 45.39 -21.70
C MET A 110 -76.09 45.34 -20.73
N TYR A 111 -75.22 46.35 -20.79
CA TYR A 111 -74.15 46.60 -19.82
C TYR A 111 -74.54 47.73 -18.87
N ARG A 112 -74.34 47.55 -17.56
CA ARG A 112 -74.60 48.59 -16.55
C ARG A 112 -73.33 48.95 -15.81
N PHE A 113 -73.09 50.25 -15.64
CA PHE A 113 -72.04 50.76 -14.78
C PHE A 113 -72.54 51.95 -13.97
N ASN A 114 -71.95 52.10 -12.78
CA ASN A 114 -72.28 53.19 -11.87
C ASN A 114 -71.45 54.42 -12.24
N VAL A 115 -72.12 55.54 -12.48
CA VAL A 115 -71.50 56.84 -12.65
C VAL A 115 -71.72 57.66 -11.39
N TYR A 116 -70.63 58.11 -10.79
CA TYR A 116 -70.63 59.01 -9.65
C TYR A 116 -70.19 60.39 -10.11
N VAL A 117 -71.04 61.40 -9.95
CA VAL A 117 -70.68 62.78 -10.24
C VAL A 117 -70.02 63.37 -8.99
N GLY A 118 -68.70 63.49 -9.01
CA GLY A 118 -67.87 63.82 -7.86
C GLY A 118 -66.40 64.07 -8.22
N VAL A 119 -65.50 63.99 -7.24
CA VAL A 119 -64.07 64.26 -7.40
C VAL A 119 -63.32 62.96 -7.74
N PRO A 120 -62.75 62.81 -8.94
CA PRO A 120 -61.96 61.63 -9.30
C PRO A 120 -60.57 61.64 -8.65
N THR A 121 -60.00 60.47 -8.48
CA THR A 121 -58.63 60.24 -8.00
C THR A 121 -57.62 60.76 -9.01
N LYS A 122 -56.67 61.57 -8.54
CA LYS A 122 -55.55 62.09 -9.35
C LYS A 122 -54.28 61.27 -9.15
N THR A 123 -53.99 60.83 -7.93
CA THR A 123 -52.78 60.05 -7.63
C THR A 123 -53.03 58.98 -6.56
N VAL A 124 -52.24 57.91 -6.63
CA VAL A 124 -52.07 56.89 -5.59
C VAL A 124 -50.61 56.91 -5.17
N LYS A 125 -50.32 56.87 -3.86
CA LYS A 125 -48.96 56.74 -3.32
C LYS A 125 -48.88 55.54 -2.36
N LEU A 126 -47.69 54.93 -2.26
CA LEU A 126 -47.39 53.84 -1.33
C LEU A 126 -46.40 54.32 -0.26
N SER A 127 -46.45 53.72 0.93
CA SER A 127 -45.55 54.00 2.05
C SER A 127 -44.08 53.64 1.79
N ALA A 128 -43.80 52.83 0.76
CA ALA A 128 -42.45 52.51 0.31
C ALA A 128 -42.45 52.27 -1.20
N LYS A 129 -41.32 52.60 -1.86
CA LYS A 129 -41.08 52.31 -3.29
C LYS A 129 -40.36 50.96 -3.48
N ALA A 130 -39.56 50.55 -2.50
CA ALA A 130 -38.87 49.26 -2.47
C ALA A 130 -38.74 48.74 -1.03
N VAL A 131 -38.78 47.43 -0.85
CA VAL A 131 -38.65 46.74 0.43
C VAL A 131 -37.87 45.44 0.23
N ASN A 132 -36.88 45.19 1.10
CA ASN A 132 -36.25 43.88 1.26
C ASN A 132 -36.93 43.12 2.40
N MET A 133 -37.19 41.83 2.21
CA MET A 133 -37.82 40.95 3.20
C MET A 133 -37.12 39.60 3.22
N PHE A 134 -37.12 38.92 4.37
CA PHE A 134 -36.71 37.52 4.42
C PHE A 134 -37.89 36.59 4.13
N LYS A 135 -37.60 35.45 3.50
CA LYS A 135 -38.60 34.39 3.27
C LYS A 135 -39.35 34.07 4.56
N GLY A 136 -40.68 33.99 4.51
CA GLY A 136 -41.54 33.72 5.67
C GLY A 136 -42.02 34.98 6.42
N THR A 137 -41.34 36.12 6.27
CA THR A 137 -41.71 37.37 6.96
C THR A 137 -42.88 38.11 6.28
N SER A 138 -43.54 39.01 7.02
CA SER A 138 -44.63 39.84 6.52
C SER A 138 -44.39 41.33 6.82
N ARG A 139 -44.87 42.22 5.94
CA ARG A 139 -44.80 43.68 6.11
C ARG A 139 -46.03 44.36 5.50
N THR A 140 -46.59 45.35 6.17
CA THR A 140 -47.74 46.11 5.66
C THR A 140 -47.31 47.33 4.83
N LEU A 141 -47.83 47.44 3.61
CA LEU A 141 -47.76 48.64 2.78
C LEU A 141 -49.04 49.47 2.93
N LYS A 142 -48.90 50.78 3.18
CA LYS A 142 -50.03 51.72 3.24
C LYS A 142 -50.18 52.45 1.91
N ALA A 143 -51.41 52.53 1.38
CA ALA A 143 -51.73 53.29 0.18
C ALA A 143 -52.53 54.56 0.52
N SER A 144 -52.20 55.68 -0.10
CA SER A 144 -52.94 56.95 0.02
C SER A 144 -53.42 57.46 -1.33
N ILE A 145 -54.61 58.07 -1.34
CA ILE A 145 -55.30 58.60 -2.52
C ILE A 145 -55.37 60.13 -2.41
N ALA A 146 -55.07 60.85 -3.49
CA ALA A 146 -55.28 62.29 -3.59
C ALA A 146 -56.17 62.67 -4.79
N PRO A 147 -57.01 63.71 -4.69
CA PRO A 147 -57.18 64.59 -3.52
C PRO A 147 -57.92 63.90 -2.35
N LYS A 148 -57.76 64.41 -1.11
CA LYS A 148 -58.33 63.81 0.11
C LYS A 148 -59.86 63.73 0.07
N ASN A 149 -60.53 64.57 -0.71
CA ASN A 149 -61.98 64.56 -0.94
C ASN A 149 -62.43 63.73 -2.16
N ALA A 150 -61.57 62.85 -2.70
CA ALA A 150 -61.94 61.93 -3.77
C ALA A 150 -63.19 61.12 -3.39
N THR A 151 -64.15 61.03 -4.32
CA THR A 151 -65.49 60.48 -4.06
C THR A 151 -65.48 58.96 -3.82
N TYR A 152 -64.46 58.25 -4.33
CA TYR A 152 -64.36 56.80 -4.17
C TYR A 152 -62.92 56.38 -3.81
N LYS A 153 -62.69 56.09 -2.53
CA LYS A 153 -61.33 55.93 -1.93
C LYS A 153 -60.87 54.48 -1.77
N ARG A 154 -61.45 53.54 -2.51
CA ARG A 154 -61.08 52.11 -2.40
C ARG A 154 -59.89 51.78 -3.30
N ILE A 155 -58.96 51.02 -2.74
CA ILE A 155 -57.76 50.50 -3.43
C ILE A 155 -57.93 49.00 -3.69
N GLN A 156 -57.51 48.59 -4.87
CA GLN A 156 -57.30 47.19 -5.20
C GLN A 156 -55.80 46.88 -5.14
N TRP A 157 -55.42 45.87 -4.36
CA TRP A 157 -54.05 45.37 -4.26
C TRP A 157 -53.84 44.16 -5.16
N SER A 158 -52.67 44.09 -5.80
CA SER A 158 -52.24 42.91 -6.54
C SER A 158 -50.74 42.68 -6.42
N SER A 159 -50.33 41.43 -6.54
CA SER A 159 -48.92 41.03 -6.70
C SER A 159 -48.70 40.62 -8.15
N SER A 160 -47.57 41.00 -8.74
CA SER A 160 -47.20 40.54 -10.09
C SER A 160 -46.82 39.06 -10.12
N ASP A 161 -46.41 38.47 -8.98
CA ASP A 161 -46.18 37.03 -8.82
C ASP A 161 -46.43 36.59 -7.37
N LYS A 162 -47.57 35.92 -7.16
CA LYS A 162 -47.99 35.45 -5.83
C LYS A 162 -47.08 34.35 -5.26
N ARG A 163 -46.30 33.66 -6.11
CA ARG A 163 -45.35 32.63 -5.67
C ARG A 163 -44.14 33.24 -4.95
N ILE A 164 -43.79 34.49 -5.27
CA ILE A 164 -42.68 35.22 -4.64
C ILE A 164 -43.18 35.99 -3.40
N ALA A 165 -44.24 36.79 -3.55
CA ALA A 165 -44.91 37.43 -2.42
C ALA A 165 -46.40 37.63 -2.67
N THR A 166 -47.20 37.43 -1.63
CA THR A 166 -48.65 37.69 -1.66
C THR A 166 -48.95 39.04 -1.02
N VAL A 167 -50.10 39.65 -1.35
CA VAL A 167 -50.59 40.87 -0.69
C VAL A 167 -52.07 40.72 -0.37
N SER A 168 -52.45 41.06 0.86
CA SER A 168 -53.85 41.04 1.31
C SER A 168 -54.63 42.29 0.87
N SER A 169 -55.95 42.27 1.02
CA SER A 169 -56.82 43.43 0.77
C SER A 169 -56.50 44.65 1.65
N LYS A 170 -55.81 44.43 2.79
CA LYS A 170 -55.34 45.48 3.70
C LYS A 170 -53.90 45.95 3.41
N GLY A 171 -53.25 45.42 2.37
CA GLY A 171 -51.88 45.77 2.00
C GLY A 171 -50.78 45.01 2.78
N VAL A 172 -51.12 43.92 3.49
CA VAL A 172 -50.12 43.07 4.17
C VAL A 172 -49.43 42.18 3.14
N VAL A 173 -48.12 42.37 2.95
CA VAL A 173 -47.28 41.60 2.03
C VAL A 173 -46.61 40.46 2.80
N LYS A 174 -46.77 39.21 2.35
CA LYS A 174 -46.07 38.03 2.91
C LYS A 174 -45.05 37.52 1.89
N ALA A 175 -43.79 37.39 2.31
CA ALA A 175 -42.70 36.86 1.50
C ALA A 175 -42.74 35.32 1.47
N VAL A 176 -42.87 34.74 0.27
CA VAL A 176 -43.13 33.29 0.09
C VAL A 176 -41.91 32.58 -0.46
N LYS A 177 -41.32 33.10 -1.55
CA LYS A 177 -40.15 32.51 -2.22
C LYS A 177 -39.13 33.59 -2.53
N VAL A 178 -37.84 33.23 -2.50
CA VAL A 178 -36.74 34.10 -2.92
C VAL A 178 -37.00 34.62 -4.33
N GLY A 179 -36.81 35.92 -4.54
CA GLY A 179 -37.09 36.55 -5.84
C GLY A 179 -37.50 38.01 -5.71
N ARG A 180 -37.84 38.62 -6.86
CA ARG A 180 -38.27 40.01 -6.95
C ARG A 180 -39.68 40.10 -7.53
N VAL A 181 -40.55 40.88 -6.92
CA VAL A 181 -41.95 41.03 -7.33
C VAL A 181 -42.46 42.46 -7.09
N TYR A 182 -43.44 42.91 -7.87
CA TYR A 182 -44.09 44.21 -7.64
C TYR A 182 -45.45 44.04 -6.97
N ILE A 183 -45.67 44.78 -5.89
CA ILE A 183 -46.99 44.96 -5.27
C ILE A 183 -47.61 46.26 -5.78
N THR A 184 -48.81 46.18 -6.34
CA THR A 184 -49.52 47.31 -6.97
C THR A 184 -50.75 47.67 -6.17
N ALA A 185 -50.93 48.97 -5.88
CA ALA A 185 -52.16 49.56 -5.36
C ALA A 185 -52.83 50.40 -6.44
N LYS A 186 -54.04 50.04 -6.86
CA LYS A 186 -54.79 50.70 -7.95
C LYS A 186 -56.11 51.30 -7.46
N ALA A 187 -56.42 52.53 -7.86
CA ALA A 187 -57.68 53.20 -7.55
C ALA A 187 -58.87 52.56 -8.29
N MET A 188 -59.96 52.32 -7.57
CA MET A 188 -61.15 51.62 -8.09
C MET A 188 -62.26 52.55 -8.59
N ASP A 189 -61.96 53.82 -8.85
CA ASP A 189 -62.92 54.87 -9.22
C ASP A 189 -63.04 55.09 -10.75
N GLY A 190 -62.30 54.30 -11.53
CA GLY A 190 -62.25 54.41 -13.00
C GLY A 190 -61.18 55.39 -13.52
N SER A 191 -60.42 56.07 -12.65
CA SER A 191 -59.33 57.00 -13.05
C SER A 191 -58.10 56.33 -13.65
N GLY A 192 -57.92 55.02 -13.40
CA GLY A 192 -56.75 54.26 -13.84
C GLY A 192 -55.46 54.51 -13.05
N LYS A 193 -55.47 55.34 -11.99
CA LYS A 193 -54.28 55.68 -11.20
C LYS A 193 -53.82 54.53 -10.30
N TYR A 194 -52.50 54.31 -10.21
CA TYR A 194 -51.89 53.27 -9.39
C TYR A 194 -50.49 53.66 -8.90
N ALA A 195 -49.98 52.92 -7.91
CA ALA A 195 -48.58 52.96 -7.46
C ALA A 195 -48.05 51.52 -7.27
N ARG A 196 -46.72 51.35 -7.40
CA ARG A 196 -46.04 50.05 -7.25
C ARG A 196 -44.91 50.12 -6.22
N CYS A 197 -44.71 49.03 -5.49
CA CYS A 197 -43.56 48.82 -4.60
C CYS A 197 -42.82 47.54 -5.03
N LYS A 198 -41.49 47.61 -5.19
CA LYS A 198 -40.63 46.45 -5.47
C LYS A 198 -40.34 45.69 -4.17
N ILE A 199 -40.67 44.41 -4.11
CA ILE A 199 -40.34 43.52 -3.01
C ILE A 199 -39.22 42.60 -3.46
N THR A 200 -38.12 42.56 -2.70
CA THR A 200 -37.03 41.59 -2.88
C THR A 200 -37.03 40.65 -1.68
N VAL A 201 -37.34 39.38 -1.92
CA VAL A 201 -37.30 38.33 -0.90
C VAL A 201 -35.92 37.68 -0.91
N LYS A 202 -35.24 37.68 0.23
CA LYS A 202 -33.92 37.05 0.45
C LYS A 202 -34.05 35.82 1.36
N GLN A 203 -33.13 34.88 1.21
CA GLN A 203 -32.93 33.78 2.16
C GLN A 203 -31.94 34.25 3.25
N PRO A 204 -32.35 34.30 4.54
CA PRO A 204 -31.46 34.68 5.63
C PRO A 204 -30.50 33.55 6.02
N VAL A 205 -29.40 33.92 6.64
CA VAL A 205 -28.55 33.04 7.45
C VAL A 205 -29.31 32.60 8.70
N THR A 206 -29.27 31.31 9.01
CA THR A 206 -29.91 30.71 10.19
C THR A 206 -28.92 30.27 11.26
N SER A 207 -27.69 29.90 10.88
CA SER A 207 -26.61 29.56 11.82
C SER A 207 -25.22 29.80 11.21
N ILE A 208 -24.22 29.94 12.09
CA ILE A 208 -22.79 30.01 11.77
C ILE A 208 -22.10 29.01 12.69
N LYS A 209 -21.18 28.19 12.16
CA LYS A 209 -20.30 27.30 12.93
C LYS A 209 -18.84 27.68 12.66
N LEU A 210 -18.02 27.83 13.69
CA LEU A 210 -16.57 28.03 13.55
C LEU A 210 -15.84 26.69 13.59
N SER A 211 -14.64 26.64 13.00
CA SER A 211 -13.76 25.46 13.03
C SER A 211 -13.32 25.06 14.44
N ALA A 212 -13.25 26.00 15.39
CA ALA A 212 -12.85 25.74 16.77
C ALA A 212 -13.65 26.59 17.76
N ALA A 213 -13.99 26.01 18.92
CA ALA A 213 -14.63 26.71 20.04
C ALA A 213 -13.59 27.44 20.94
N THR A 214 -12.38 26.87 21.04
CA THR A 214 -11.21 27.45 21.69
C THR A 214 -10.01 27.34 20.75
N LEU A 215 -9.14 28.34 20.74
CA LEU A 215 -7.92 28.41 19.93
C LEU A 215 -6.77 28.87 20.82
N THR A 216 -5.77 28.01 21.03
CA THR A 216 -4.52 28.36 21.71
C THR A 216 -3.46 28.71 20.67
N ILE A 217 -2.70 29.79 20.88
CA ILE A 217 -1.71 30.28 19.91
C ILE A 217 -0.57 31.04 20.62
N THR A 218 0.66 30.89 20.16
CA THR A 218 1.82 31.61 20.73
C THR A 218 1.89 33.05 20.24
N GLU A 219 2.32 33.98 21.11
CA GLU A 219 2.57 35.38 20.78
C GLU A 219 3.39 35.54 19.48
N GLY A 220 2.92 36.40 18.58
CA GLY A 220 3.53 36.63 17.26
C GLY A 220 2.97 35.75 16.13
N SER A 221 2.45 34.56 16.44
CA SER A 221 1.91 33.61 15.46
C SER A 221 0.53 34.01 14.93
N SER A 222 0.08 33.36 13.83
CA SER A 222 -1.26 33.55 13.25
C SER A 222 -1.91 32.23 12.86
N LYS A 223 -3.23 32.09 13.04
CA LYS A 223 -4.02 30.89 12.66
C LYS A 223 -5.38 31.31 12.09
N THR A 224 -5.91 30.60 11.10
CA THR A 224 -7.17 30.97 10.43
C THR A 224 -8.37 30.23 11.02
N LEU A 225 -9.39 30.95 11.48
CA LEU A 225 -10.69 30.39 11.84
C LEU A 225 -11.61 30.37 10.62
N THR A 226 -12.05 29.18 10.20
CA THR A 226 -13.02 29.04 9.12
C THR A 226 -14.44 29.06 9.69
N ALA A 227 -15.40 29.57 8.91
CA ALA A 227 -16.78 29.73 9.34
C ALA A 227 -17.76 29.16 8.29
N THR A 228 -18.57 28.18 8.69
CA THR A 228 -19.61 27.58 7.85
C THR A 228 -20.94 28.28 8.08
N VAL A 229 -21.55 28.81 7.01
CA VAL A 229 -22.82 29.54 7.05
C VAL A 229 -23.96 28.67 6.52
N ALA A 230 -25.02 28.48 7.32
CA ALA A 230 -26.22 27.76 6.91
C ALA A 230 -27.45 28.67 6.84
N PRO A 231 -28.40 28.42 5.92
CA PRO A 231 -28.31 27.40 4.86
C PRO A 231 -27.35 27.83 3.76
N ALA A 232 -26.83 26.88 2.99
CA ALA A 232 -25.97 27.16 1.83
C ALA A 232 -26.68 28.02 0.76
N SER A 233 -28.00 28.09 0.78
CA SER A 233 -28.83 28.95 -0.09
C SER A 233 -29.03 30.38 0.44
N ALA A 234 -28.42 30.75 1.58
CA ALA A 234 -28.47 32.12 2.11
C ALA A 234 -28.00 33.12 1.04
N THR A 235 -28.80 34.17 0.84
CA THR A 235 -28.59 35.13 -0.26
C THR A 235 -27.40 36.06 -0.01
N ASN A 236 -26.97 36.23 1.24
CA ASN A 236 -25.75 36.93 1.62
C ASN A 236 -25.05 36.11 2.71
N LYS A 237 -23.85 35.58 2.40
CA LYS A 237 -23.04 34.76 3.32
C LYS A 237 -21.88 35.54 3.95
N THR A 238 -21.76 36.83 3.67
CA THR A 238 -20.67 37.65 4.18
C THR A 238 -20.72 37.73 5.70
N LEU A 239 -19.55 37.57 6.33
CA LEU A 239 -19.36 37.65 7.78
C LEU A 239 -18.53 38.87 8.14
N SER A 240 -18.86 39.50 9.27
CA SER A 240 -18.03 40.50 9.93
C SER A 240 -17.33 39.86 11.13
N TRP A 241 -16.01 39.97 11.19
CA TRP A 241 -15.17 39.43 12.26
C TRP A 241 -14.76 40.52 13.24
N THR A 242 -14.74 40.19 14.54
CA THR A 242 -14.34 41.11 15.60
C THR A 242 -13.57 40.37 16.70
N SER A 243 -12.67 41.07 17.39
CA SER A 243 -11.97 40.59 18.59
C SER A 243 -12.42 41.40 19.80
N SER A 244 -12.66 40.75 20.93
CA SER A 244 -12.96 41.42 22.20
C SER A 244 -11.76 42.19 22.78
N ASN A 245 -10.53 41.76 22.50
CA ASN A 245 -9.31 42.44 22.94
C ASN A 245 -8.21 42.36 21.86
N LYS A 246 -8.09 43.42 21.07
CA LYS A 246 -7.09 43.53 20.00
C LYS A 246 -5.64 43.59 20.50
N LYS A 247 -5.40 43.88 21.78
CA LYS A 247 -4.05 43.84 22.37
C LYS A 247 -3.58 42.41 22.66
N ILE A 248 -4.50 41.45 22.73
CA ILE A 248 -4.20 40.03 22.93
C ILE A 248 -4.25 39.30 21.59
N ALA A 249 -5.35 39.43 20.84
CA ALA A 249 -5.48 38.82 19.52
C ALA A 249 -6.26 39.72 18.55
N THR A 250 -5.80 39.83 17.31
CA THR A 250 -6.52 40.51 16.22
C THR A 250 -7.12 39.49 15.25
N VAL A 251 -8.12 39.88 14.47
CA VAL A 251 -8.71 39.03 13.43
C VAL A 251 -8.95 39.81 12.14
N SER A 252 -8.59 39.22 11.00
CA SER A 252 -8.78 39.80 9.67
C SER A 252 -10.20 39.56 9.13
N ALA A 253 -10.55 40.23 8.02
CA ALA A 253 -11.84 40.00 7.34
C ALA A 253 -12.00 38.57 6.79
N LYS A 254 -10.89 37.83 6.61
CA LYS A 254 -10.87 36.43 6.17
C LYS A 254 -10.85 35.43 7.34
N GLY A 255 -10.90 35.89 8.60
CA GLY A 255 -10.84 35.01 9.77
C GLY A 255 -9.42 34.66 10.25
N VAL A 256 -8.38 35.31 9.73
CA VAL A 256 -6.99 35.10 10.19
C VAL A 256 -6.81 35.79 11.54
N VAL A 257 -6.58 35.00 12.59
CA VAL A 257 -6.33 35.45 13.95
C VAL A 257 -4.82 35.61 14.15
N LYS A 258 -4.35 36.79 14.58
CA LYS A 258 -2.94 37.04 14.92
C LYS A 258 -2.80 37.27 16.43
N ALA A 259 -1.91 36.50 17.06
CA ALA A 259 -1.55 36.62 18.46
C ALA A 259 -0.62 37.82 18.68
N ILE A 260 -0.96 38.68 19.65
CA ILE A 260 -0.26 39.94 19.90
C ILE A 260 0.49 39.91 21.22
N ALA A 261 -0.14 39.44 22.29
CA ALA A 261 0.45 39.37 23.62
C ALA A 261 -0.26 38.32 24.48
N PRO A 262 0.38 37.79 25.55
CA PRO A 262 -0.18 36.74 26.38
C PRO A 262 -1.49 37.15 27.06
N GLY A 263 -2.47 36.25 27.07
CA GLY A 263 -3.78 36.49 27.68
C GLY A 263 -4.93 35.84 26.94
N THR A 264 -6.17 36.24 27.21
CA THR A 264 -7.37 35.69 26.54
C THR A 264 -8.16 36.76 25.79
N ALA A 265 -8.62 36.43 24.58
CA ALA A 265 -9.56 37.21 23.78
C ALA A 265 -10.71 36.34 23.25
N THR A 266 -11.76 36.95 22.70
CA THR A 266 -12.87 36.24 22.04
C THR A 266 -13.04 36.77 20.63
N ILE A 267 -12.94 35.88 19.65
CA ILE A 267 -13.19 36.19 18.25
C ILE A 267 -14.65 35.89 17.91
N THR A 268 -15.35 36.84 17.31
CA THR A 268 -16.77 36.71 16.93
C THR A 268 -16.94 36.88 15.43
N ALA A 269 -17.54 35.88 14.77
CA ALA A 269 -18.04 35.98 13.40
C ALA A 269 -19.54 36.25 13.40
N LYS A 270 -20.00 37.32 12.72
CA LYS A 270 -21.40 37.73 12.68
C LYS A 270 -21.90 37.87 11.24
N ALA A 271 -23.10 37.37 10.94
CA ALA A 271 -23.70 37.49 9.62
C ALA A 271 -24.02 38.95 9.26
N ALA A 272 -23.55 39.40 8.09
CA ALA A 272 -23.79 40.75 7.57
C ALA A 272 -25.14 40.91 6.85
N ASP A 273 -25.93 39.84 6.74
CA ASP A 273 -27.22 39.84 6.04
C ASP A 273 -28.35 40.51 6.83
N GLY A 274 -28.15 40.77 8.13
CA GLY A 274 -29.13 41.34 9.05
C GLY A 274 -29.94 40.30 9.83
N SER A 275 -29.64 39.01 9.71
CA SER A 275 -30.27 37.92 10.49
C SER A 275 -29.89 37.95 11.99
N GLY A 276 -28.79 38.61 12.34
CA GLY A 276 -28.28 38.69 13.71
C GLY A 276 -27.53 37.44 14.20
N LYS A 277 -27.32 36.43 13.34
CA LYS A 277 -26.61 35.21 13.70
C LYS A 277 -25.12 35.47 13.89
N LYS A 278 -24.53 34.84 14.93
CA LYS A 278 -23.12 34.93 15.29
C LYS A 278 -22.59 33.62 15.86
N ALA A 279 -21.28 33.41 15.80
CA ALA A 279 -20.54 32.36 16.49
C ALA A 279 -19.25 32.94 17.09
N THR A 280 -18.74 32.32 18.16
CA THR A 280 -17.59 32.83 18.93
C THR A 280 -16.55 31.74 19.18
N CYS A 281 -15.28 32.15 19.27
CA CYS A 281 -14.14 31.31 19.63
C CYS A 281 -13.33 32.00 20.74
N LYS A 282 -12.98 31.28 21.82
CA LYS A 282 -12.07 31.76 22.88
C LYS A 282 -10.64 31.60 22.40
N VAL A 283 -9.86 32.68 22.33
CA VAL A 283 -8.44 32.65 21.94
C VAL A 283 -7.59 32.82 23.19
N ILE A 284 -6.69 31.87 23.44
CA ILE A 284 -5.70 31.90 24.51
C ILE A 284 -4.34 32.14 23.86
N VAL A 285 -3.67 33.22 24.22
CA VAL A 285 -2.34 33.56 23.73
C VAL A 285 -1.31 33.21 24.78
N ASN A 286 -0.39 32.32 24.44
CA ASN A 286 0.72 31.94 25.30
C ASN A 286 1.92 32.86 25.03
N LYS A 287 2.76 33.06 26.06
CA LYS A 287 4.00 33.83 25.94
C LYS A 287 4.97 33.12 24.99
N LYS A 288 5.64 33.90 24.14
CA LYS A 288 6.77 33.39 23.37
C LYS A 288 7.98 33.26 24.31
N VAL A 289 8.50 32.06 24.48
CA VAL A 289 9.78 31.86 25.15
C VAL A 289 10.92 32.07 24.16
N THR A 290 11.93 32.81 24.61
CA THR A 290 13.15 33.08 23.85
C THR A 290 14.25 32.22 24.44
N VAL A 291 14.79 31.30 23.64
CA VAL A 291 15.93 30.47 24.01
C VAL A 291 17.22 31.17 23.59
N GLU A 292 18.14 31.36 24.52
CA GLU A 292 19.47 31.87 24.23
C GLU A 292 20.32 30.76 23.59
N ASN A 293 20.83 31.00 22.39
CA ASN A 293 21.67 30.04 21.68
C ASN A 293 23.14 30.17 22.12
N LYS A 294 23.55 29.35 23.08
CA LYS A 294 24.94 29.31 23.58
C LYS A 294 25.95 28.75 22.58
N TYR A 295 25.49 28.23 21.45
CA TYR A 295 26.30 27.53 20.45
C TYR A 295 26.46 28.31 19.15
N GLU A 296 26.01 29.56 19.11
CA GLU A 296 26.12 30.43 17.93
C GLU A 296 27.58 30.62 17.49
N SER A 297 28.52 30.71 18.42
CA SER A 297 29.95 30.80 18.11
C SER A 297 30.54 29.52 17.51
N GLN A 298 29.85 28.38 17.64
CA GLN A 298 30.22 27.10 17.02
C GLN A 298 29.51 26.89 15.67
N GLY A 299 28.81 27.92 15.17
CA GLY A 299 28.07 27.89 13.89
C GLY A 299 26.67 27.28 13.98
N TYR A 300 26.24 26.85 15.17
CA TYR A 300 24.91 26.30 15.38
C TYR A 300 23.85 27.40 15.49
N LYS A 301 22.70 27.20 14.85
CA LYS A 301 21.49 28.01 15.00
C LYS A 301 20.38 27.17 15.61
N LEU A 302 19.53 27.76 16.43
CA LEU A 302 18.36 27.07 16.97
C LEU A 302 17.37 26.78 15.82
N LEU A 303 17.19 25.50 15.50
CA LEU A 303 16.27 25.03 14.45
C LEU A 303 14.84 25.03 14.97
N TRP A 304 14.60 24.31 16.08
CA TRP A 304 13.32 24.29 16.77
C TRP A 304 13.51 23.92 18.24
N HIS A 305 12.47 24.19 19.05
CA HIS A 305 12.44 23.82 20.46
C HIS A 305 10.99 23.68 20.96
N ASP A 306 10.82 22.94 22.04
CA ASP A 306 9.61 22.96 22.88
C ASP A 306 10.03 23.04 24.35
N GLU A 307 9.52 24.05 25.05
CA GLU A 307 9.74 24.32 26.48
C GLU A 307 8.49 23.93 27.32
N PHE A 308 7.49 23.34 26.67
CA PHE A 308 6.26 22.86 27.30
C PHE A 308 5.52 23.92 28.15
N ASP A 309 5.57 25.19 27.77
CA ASP A 309 4.88 26.31 28.47
C ASP A 309 3.36 26.33 28.27
N GLY A 310 2.83 25.38 27.48
CA GLY A 310 1.40 25.20 27.26
C GLY A 310 0.65 24.72 28.50
N THR A 311 -0.66 24.55 28.35
CA THR A 311 -1.50 23.86 29.35
C THR A 311 -1.78 22.40 28.97
N GLU A 312 -1.35 21.98 27.78
CA GLU A 312 -1.54 20.66 27.19
C GLU A 312 -0.39 20.40 26.19
N LEU A 313 -0.19 19.14 25.78
CA LEU A 313 0.79 18.77 24.77
C LEU A 313 0.48 19.49 23.45
N ASN A 314 1.48 20.16 22.86
CA ASN A 314 1.29 20.85 21.59
C ASN A 314 1.19 19.84 20.44
N ARG A 315 -0.05 19.52 20.03
CA ARG A 315 -0.33 18.56 18.94
C ARG A 315 0.09 19.05 17.56
N ASP A 316 0.43 20.34 17.39
CA ASP A 316 1.02 20.83 16.14
C ASP A 316 2.53 20.44 16.05
N ILE A 317 3.17 20.02 17.16
CA ILE A 317 4.57 19.55 17.23
C ILE A 317 4.64 18.04 17.50
N TRP A 318 3.83 17.53 18.43
CA TRP A 318 3.91 16.16 18.91
C TRP A 318 2.72 15.31 18.45
N ASN A 319 3.00 14.09 17.99
CA ASN A 319 2.05 12.99 17.91
C ASN A 319 2.02 12.26 19.26
N VAL A 320 0.87 11.67 19.61
CA VAL A 320 0.80 10.64 20.65
C VAL A 320 0.74 9.31 19.92
N GLU A 321 1.65 8.42 20.26
CA GLU A 321 1.78 7.11 19.65
C GLU A 321 1.06 6.08 20.51
N LEU A 322 0.20 5.27 19.89
CA LEU A 322 -0.67 4.32 20.57
C LEU A 322 -0.26 2.91 20.19
N HIS A 323 -0.07 2.04 21.20
CA HIS A 323 0.25 0.64 20.98
C HIS A 323 -0.31 -0.25 22.09
N GLU A 324 -0.52 -1.51 21.75
CA GLU A 324 -0.93 -2.55 22.68
C GLU A 324 0.30 -3.11 23.44
N PRO A 325 0.09 -3.76 24.60
CA PRO A 325 1.17 -4.44 25.32
C PRO A 325 1.90 -5.46 24.44
N GLY A 326 3.21 -5.59 24.63
CA GLY A 326 4.07 -6.54 23.92
C GLY A 326 4.53 -6.10 22.53
N TRP A 327 4.19 -4.87 22.09
CA TRP A 327 4.49 -4.40 20.74
C TRP A 327 5.97 -4.47 20.37
N VAL A 328 6.83 -3.97 21.26
CA VAL A 328 8.29 -4.03 21.13
C VAL A 328 8.88 -4.46 22.47
N ASN A 329 10.00 -5.17 22.43
CA ASN A 329 10.76 -5.57 23.62
C ASN A 329 9.93 -6.29 24.71
N ASN A 330 8.78 -6.89 24.36
CA ASN A 330 7.82 -7.49 25.29
C ASN A 330 7.35 -6.56 26.44
N GLU A 331 7.33 -5.25 26.21
CA GLU A 331 6.90 -4.25 27.21
C GLU A 331 5.45 -4.48 27.69
N LEU A 332 5.14 -4.23 28.97
CA LEU A 332 3.85 -4.61 29.58
C LEU A 332 2.75 -3.55 29.48
N GLN A 333 3.09 -2.31 29.14
CA GLN A 333 2.12 -1.22 29.05
C GLN A 333 1.45 -1.13 27.69
N SER A 334 0.20 -0.68 27.67
CA SER A 334 -0.38 -0.03 26.49
C SER A 334 0.02 1.45 26.47
N TYR A 335 0.47 1.96 25.32
CA TYR A 335 0.67 3.39 25.12
C TYR A 335 -0.67 4.05 24.76
N VAL A 336 -1.10 5.05 25.54
CA VAL A 336 -2.44 5.64 25.45
C VAL A 336 -2.43 7.16 25.41
N ASP A 337 -3.46 7.74 24.77
CA ASP A 337 -3.72 9.19 24.80
C ASP A 337 -4.64 9.56 25.97
N SER A 338 -4.05 9.74 27.15
CA SER A 338 -4.76 10.08 28.39
C SER A 338 -4.04 11.17 29.18
N GLU A 339 -4.79 12.08 29.82
CA GLU A 339 -4.24 13.09 30.74
C GLU A 339 -3.57 12.48 31.99
N ASP A 340 -3.86 11.22 32.30
CA ASP A 340 -3.20 10.48 33.39
C ASP A 340 -1.80 10.00 33.02
N ASN A 341 -1.50 9.90 31.72
CA ASN A 341 -0.24 9.39 31.20
C ASN A 341 0.60 10.47 30.52
N ILE A 342 -0.02 11.46 29.87
CA ILE A 342 0.67 12.52 29.15
C ILE A 342 0.10 13.87 29.58
N LYS A 343 0.93 14.68 30.24
CA LYS A 343 0.51 15.95 30.79
C LYS A 343 1.56 17.03 30.63
N VAL A 344 1.13 18.22 30.24
CA VAL A 344 1.97 19.41 30.31
C VAL A 344 1.54 20.26 31.50
N LYS A 345 2.49 20.57 32.39
CA LYS A 345 2.22 21.37 33.58
C LYS A 345 3.46 22.16 33.99
N ASN A 346 3.30 23.47 34.15
CA ASN A 346 4.34 24.39 34.64
C ASN A 346 5.64 24.38 33.82
N GLY A 347 5.57 24.32 32.48
CA GLY A 347 6.78 24.28 31.64
C GLY A 347 7.47 22.92 31.62
N THR A 348 6.71 21.84 31.80
CA THR A 348 7.25 20.49 31.86
C THR A 348 6.26 19.51 31.24
N LEU A 349 6.76 18.66 30.33
CA LEU A 349 6.07 17.46 29.90
C LEU A 349 6.29 16.36 30.94
N ILE A 350 5.21 15.78 31.41
CA ILE A 350 5.19 14.70 32.40
C ILE A 350 4.61 13.48 31.69
N ILE A 351 5.42 12.43 31.58
CA ILE A 351 5.00 11.13 31.08
C ILE A 351 4.94 10.16 32.27
N SER A 352 3.75 9.67 32.56
CA SER A 352 3.47 8.81 33.71
C SER A 352 2.94 7.46 33.25
N SER A 353 3.32 6.40 33.96
CA SER A 353 2.62 5.13 33.86
C SER A 353 1.50 5.04 34.90
N LYS A 354 0.56 4.10 34.67
CA LYS A 354 -0.50 3.74 35.62
C LYS A 354 -0.69 2.23 35.65
N LYS A 355 -0.71 1.67 36.86
CA LYS A 355 -1.09 0.29 37.15
C LYS A 355 -2.59 0.22 37.40
N LYS A 356 -3.28 -0.70 36.75
CA LYS A 356 -4.69 -0.99 36.96
C LYS A 356 -4.87 -2.47 37.30
N VAL A 357 -5.68 -2.74 38.31
CA VAL A 357 -6.20 -4.09 38.57
C VAL A 357 -7.54 -4.21 37.85
N ASN A 358 -7.64 -5.18 36.95
CA ASN A 358 -8.85 -5.47 36.18
C ASN A 358 -9.89 -6.22 37.03
N GLU A 359 -11.12 -6.31 36.53
CA GLU A 359 -12.23 -6.95 37.26
C GLU A 359 -11.97 -8.43 37.57
N ASP A 360 -11.18 -9.10 36.74
CA ASP A 360 -10.74 -10.49 36.90
C ASP A 360 -9.53 -10.67 37.83
N GLY A 361 -9.00 -9.58 38.38
CA GLY A 361 -7.80 -9.57 39.23
C GLY A 361 -6.48 -9.50 38.48
N SER A 362 -6.47 -9.51 37.15
CA SER A 362 -5.25 -9.31 36.35
C SER A 362 -4.73 -7.88 36.47
N ILE A 363 -3.43 -7.69 36.26
CA ILE A 363 -2.78 -6.37 36.28
C ILE A 363 -2.51 -5.93 34.85
N SER A 364 -2.88 -4.69 34.52
CA SER A 364 -2.51 -4.04 33.26
C SER A 364 -1.82 -2.71 33.52
N TYR A 365 -0.93 -2.32 32.61
CA TYR A 365 -0.21 -1.06 32.67
C TYR A 365 -0.60 -0.15 31.50
N THR A 366 -0.58 1.16 31.73
CA THR A 366 -0.67 2.18 30.68
C THR A 366 0.49 3.15 30.82
N SER A 367 0.94 3.74 29.72
CA SER A 367 1.96 4.79 29.71
C SER A 367 1.80 5.73 28.50
N GLY A 368 2.71 6.70 28.37
CA GLY A 368 2.74 7.65 27.26
C GLY A 368 3.97 7.51 26.39
N ARG A 369 3.78 7.71 25.08
CA ARG A 369 4.82 7.84 24.06
C ARG A 369 4.44 8.96 23.10
N VAL A 370 5.36 9.87 22.86
CA VAL A 370 5.16 11.01 21.95
C VAL A 370 6.32 11.12 20.97
N ASN A 371 6.02 11.53 19.73
CA ASN A 371 7.05 11.73 18.71
C ASN A 371 6.78 12.96 17.84
N THR A 372 7.79 13.42 17.09
CA THR A 372 7.66 14.57 16.18
C THR A 372 7.55 14.19 14.70
N GLN A 373 7.34 12.91 14.38
CA GLN A 373 7.34 12.40 13.01
C GLN A 373 6.39 13.18 12.10
N ASN A 374 6.87 13.58 10.92
CA ASN A 374 6.16 14.38 9.92
C ASN A 374 5.75 15.79 10.42
N LYS A 375 6.30 16.24 11.55
CA LYS A 375 6.03 17.56 12.15
C LYS A 375 7.29 18.36 12.37
N GLN A 376 8.29 17.76 13.02
CA GLN A 376 9.62 18.34 13.23
C GLN A 376 10.67 17.27 12.92
N ASP A 377 10.98 17.13 11.63
CA ASP A 377 11.98 16.21 11.14
C ASP A 377 13.22 17.02 10.70
N PHE A 378 14.42 16.50 10.96
CA PHE A 378 15.66 17.19 10.66
C PHE A 378 16.79 16.20 10.39
N LYS A 379 17.81 16.64 9.66
CA LYS A 379 19.00 15.83 9.36
C LYS A 379 20.23 16.50 9.92
N TYR A 380 20.96 15.81 10.78
CA TYR A 380 22.10 16.33 11.55
C TYR A 380 21.73 17.46 12.52
N GLY A 381 22.58 17.66 13.53
CA GLY A 381 22.39 18.71 14.52
C GLY A 381 22.84 18.33 15.91
N ARG A 382 22.79 19.31 16.81
CA ARG A 382 22.88 19.13 18.26
C ARG A 382 21.47 19.02 18.82
N VAL A 383 21.13 17.87 19.37
CA VAL A 383 19.82 17.56 19.96
C VAL A 383 19.98 17.50 21.47
N GLN A 384 19.14 18.23 22.20
CA GLN A 384 19.20 18.30 23.66
C GLN A 384 17.86 17.99 24.30
N PHE A 385 17.92 17.11 25.29
CA PHE A 385 16.83 16.79 26.19
C PHE A 385 17.23 17.19 27.59
N ARG A 386 16.42 18.02 28.25
CA ARG A 386 16.59 18.27 29.68
C ARG A 386 15.52 17.51 30.44
N ALA A 387 15.91 16.46 31.15
CA ALA A 387 14.98 15.53 31.77
C ALA A 387 15.40 15.11 33.18
N LYS A 388 14.42 14.65 33.97
CA LYS A 388 14.58 13.96 35.25
C LYS A 388 13.80 12.65 35.17
N VAL A 389 14.48 11.53 35.42
CA VAL A 389 13.94 10.18 35.20
C VAL A 389 13.23 9.63 36.45
N PRO A 390 12.30 8.66 36.32
CA PRO A 390 11.73 7.94 37.44
C PRO A 390 12.70 6.90 38.03
N THR A 391 12.47 6.53 39.30
CA THR A 391 13.11 5.36 39.94
C THR A 391 12.08 4.23 40.12
N GLY A 392 12.50 3.00 39.93
CA GLY A 392 11.67 1.81 40.11
C GLY A 392 12.06 0.72 39.12
N LYS A 393 12.07 -0.52 39.59
CA LYS A 393 12.40 -1.67 38.74
C LYS A 393 11.39 -1.81 37.59
N GLY A 394 11.90 -2.17 36.43
CA GLY A 394 11.10 -2.31 35.23
C GLY A 394 10.76 -1.01 34.50
N TYR A 395 11.27 0.14 34.94
CA TYR A 395 11.15 1.38 34.17
C TYR A 395 12.28 1.54 33.15
N LEU A 396 11.92 1.94 31.94
CA LEU A 396 12.85 2.41 30.89
C LEU A 396 12.34 3.75 30.32
N PRO A 397 12.65 4.88 30.97
CA PRO A 397 12.56 6.22 30.38
C PRO A 397 13.57 6.37 29.24
N ALA A 398 13.09 6.83 28.07
CA ALA A 398 13.95 7.03 26.91
C ALA A 398 13.67 8.35 26.17
N ALA A 399 14.73 8.92 25.61
CA ALA A 399 14.72 10.02 24.66
C ALA A 399 15.64 9.67 23.49
N TRP A 400 15.06 9.56 22.30
CA TRP A 400 15.72 8.92 21.16
C TRP A 400 15.19 9.46 19.84
N MET A 401 15.78 9.03 18.73
CA MET A 401 15.46 9.50 17.39
C MET A 401 15.36 8.36 16.40
N MET A 402 14.41 8.47 15.48
CA MET A 402 14.14 7.49 14.42
C MET A 402 14.06 8.16 13.06
N PRO A 403 14.42 7.47 11.96
CA PRO A 403 14.33 8.01 10.62
C PRO A 403 12.88 8.18 10.21
N THR A 404 12.59 9.25 9.46
CA THR A 404 11.24 9.51 8.95
C THR A 404 10.81 8.44 7.93
N ASN A 405 11.77 7.89 7.17
CA ASN A 405 11.55 6.79 6.23
C ASN A 405 12.28 5.53 6.71
N GLU A 406 11.61 4.77 7.58
CA GLU A 406 12.13 3.51 8.14
C GLU A 406 12.38 2.42 7.09
N SER A 407 11.88 2.57 5.86
CA SER A 407 12.07 1.55 4.81
C SER A 407 13.29 1.80 3.94
N LEU A 408 13.95 2.97 4.04
CA LEU A 408 15.01 3.37 3.12
C LEU A 408 16.24 2.43 3.15
N TYR A 409 16.63 1.95 4.34
CA TYR A 409 17.79 1.08 4.55
C TYR A 409 17.44 -0.26 5.21
N GLY A 410 16.18 -0.68 5.08
CA GLY A 410 15.64 -1.85 5.76
C GLY A 410 14.93 -1.49 7.07
N GLN A 411 14.00 -2.35 7.50
CA GLN A 411 13.12 -2.09 8.65
C GLN A 411 13.87 -1.99 9.99
N TRP A 412 13.24 -1.31 10.95
CA TRP A 412 13.72 -1.20 12.34
C TRP A 412 14.23 -2.54 12.90
N PRO A 413 15.35 -2.55 13.64
CA PRO A 413 16.21 -1.40 13.99
C PRO A 413 17.29 -1.05 12.94
N ARG A 414 17.28 -1.72 11.78
CA ARG A 414 18.32 -1.60 10.74
C ARG A 414 18.28 -0.27 9.98
N CYS A 415 17.12 0.39 9.99
CA CYS A 415 16.89 1.68 9.35
C CYS A 415 17.73 2.82 9.91
N GLY A 416 18.39 2.61 11.04
CA GLY A 416 19.01 3.64 11.87
C GLY A 416 18.13 3.94 13.07
N GLU A 417 18.74 3.99 14.25
CA GLU A 417 18.15 4.43 15.52
C GLU A 417 19.24 5.17 16.30
N ILE A 418 18.89 6.27 16.97
CA ILE A 418 19.83 7.02 17.82
C ILE A 418 19.19 7.25 19.19
N ASP A 419 19.61 6.45 20.16
CA ASP A 419 19.23 6.61 21.56
C ASP A 419 20.11 7.67 22.21
N VAL A 420 19.51 8.81 22.54
CA VAL A 420 20.23 9.94 23.15
C VAL A 420 20.32 9.75 24.67
N MET A 421 19.31 9.14 25.26
CA MET A 421 19.24 8.81 26.68
C MET A 421 18.32 7.62 26.89
N GLU A 422 18.87 6.56 27.48
CA GLU A 422 18.14 5.48 28.12
C GLU A 422 18.66 5.30 29.55
N VAL A 423 17.77 5.16 30.53
CA VAL A 423 18.15 4.93 31.93
C VAL A 423 17.30 3.82 32.50
N LEU A 424 17.94 2.84 33.15
CA LEU A 424 17.24 1.78 33.86
C LEU A 424 16.72 2.31 35.21
N GLY A 425 15.43 2.12 35.49
CA GLY A 425 14.81 2.66 36.70
C GLY A 425 15.31 2.04 38.01
N ASP A 426 15.89 0.85 37.99
CA ASP A 426 16.59 0.22 39.12
C ASP A 426 18.10 0.53 39.18
N ASN A 427 18.66 1.12 38.11
CA ASN A 427 20.02 1.67 38.08
C ASN A 427 20.04 3.11 37.52
N THR A 428 19.42 4.02 38.25
CA THR A 428 19.32 5.44 37.86
C THR A 428 20.63 6.23 37.97
N TYR A 429 21.76 5.58 38.23
CA TYR A 429 23.09 6.19 38.23
C TYR A 429 23.74 6.18 36.85
N THR A 430 23.27 5.31 35.96
CA THR A 430 23.85 5.06 34.64
C THR A 430 22.87 5.39 33.54
N THR A 431 23.34 6.07 32.50
CA THR A 431 22.61 6.30 31.25
C THR A 431 23.35 5.64 30.10
N TYR A 432 22.59 5.20 29.11
CA TYR A 432 23.07 4.59 27.88
C TYR A 432 22.71 5.49 26.70
N GLY A 433 23.55 5.43 25.67
CA GLY A 433 23.36 6.09 24.40
C GLY A 433 23.86 5.15 23.32
N THR A 434 22.98 4.81 22.39
CA THR A 434 23.13 3.67 21.49
C THR A 434 22.83 4.13 20.07
N ILE A 435 23.50 3.52 19.10
CA ILE A 435 22.99 3.48 17.72
C ILE A 435 22.72 2.05 17.29
N HIS A 436 21.64 1.85 16.56
CA HIS A 436 21.35 0.59 15.87
C HIS A 436 21.36 0.81 14.36
N TYR A 437 21.97 -0.11 13.61
CA TYR A 437 22.21 0.05 12.17
C TYR A 437 22.49 -1.29 11.49
N GLY A 438 22.58 -1.27 10.16
CA GLY A 438 23.15 -2.36 9.37
C GLY A 438 22.20 -3.52 9.10
N ASN A 439 22.51 -4.29 8.06
CA ASN A 439 21.91 -5.58 7.80
C ASN A 439 23.03 -6.57 7.42
N PRO A 440 23.33 -7.60 8.22
CA PRO A 440 22.71 -7.94 9.50
C PRO A 440 22.76 -6.80 10.53
N HIS A 441 21.81 -6.81 11.47
CA HIS A 441 21.69 -5.78 12.51
C HIS A 441 22.95 -5.76 13.38
N SER A 442 23.39 -4.55 13.72
CA SER A 442 24.47 -4.27 14.66
C SER A 442 24.09 -3.06 15.51
N GLU A 443 24.75 -2.93 16.65
CA GLU A 443 24.63 -1.77 17.52
C GLU A 443 25.98 -1.32 18.09
N SER A 444 26.06 -0.04 18.47
CA SER A 444 27.16 0.49 19.27
C SER A 444 26.61 1.30 20.43
N GLN A 445 27.01 0.92 21.65
CA GLN A 445 26.49 1.47 22.90
C GLN A 445 27.60 2.08 23.75
N GLY A 446 27.36 3.32 24.18
CA GLY A 446 28.10 3.97 25.26
C GLY A 446 27.32 3.98 26.56
N LYS A 447 28.04 4.10 27.70
CA LYS A 447 27.42 4.34 29.01
C LYS A 447 28.13 5.45 29.78
N TYR A 448 27.38 6.18 30.61
CA TYR A 448 27.92 7.16 31.55
C TYR A 448 27.29 7.00 32.92
N THR A 449 28.13 6.90 33.94
CA THR A 449 27.71 6.79 35.34
C THR A 449 28.03 8.08 36.08
N LEU A 450 27.04 8.67 36.74
CA LEU A 450 27.24 9.85 37.59
C LEU A 450 28.18 9.53 38.76
N SER A 451 29.11 10.46 39.02
CA SER A 451 30.03 10.34 40.15
C SER A 451 29.37 10.68 41.49
N ASN A 452 29.97 10.19 42.59
CA ASN A 452 29.59 10.51 43.97
C ASN A 452 28.18 10.05 44.40
N GLY A 453 27.65 8.98 43.80
CA GLY A 453 26.38 8.38 44.22
C GLY A 453 25.14 9.25 43.97
N LYS A 454 25.21 10.19 43.00
CA LYS A 454 24.06 10.98 42.53
C LYS A 454 23.28 10.23 41.46
N SER A 455 21.97 10.35 41.47
CA SER A 455 21.08 9.70 40.51
C SER A 455 20.50 10.68 39.50
N PHE A 456 20.22 10.22 38.28
CA PHE A 456 19.45 10.96 37.27
C PHE A 456 17.99 11.23 37.70
N ALA A 457 17.51 10.57 38.76
CA ALA A 457 16.19 10.81 39.36
C ALA A 457 16.18 11.97 40.37
N ASP A 458 17.35 12.39 40.88
CA ASP A 458 17.45 13.43 41.91
C ASP A 458 17.14 14.84 41.37
N SER A 459 17.55 15.12 40.12
CA SER A 459 17.46 16.45 39.52
C SER A 459 17.39 16.40 37.99
N TYR A 460 17.14 17.55 37.35
CA TYR A 460 17.17 17.64 35.90
C TYR A 460 18.60 17.66 35.36
N HIS A 461 18.87 16.79 34.38
CA HIS A 461 20.13 16.68 33.65
C HIS A 461 19.93 16.99 32.17
N VAL A 462 20.98 17.44 31.48
CA VAL A 462 20.96 17.71 30.04
C VAL A 462 21.68 16.59 29.29
N PHE A 463 20.91 15.82 28.53
CA PHE A 463 21.40 14.78 27.62
C PHE A 463 21.52 15.40 26.22
N THR A 464 22.69 15.30 25.61
CA THR A 464 22.98 15.91 24.30
C THR A 464 23.51 14.86 23.34
N CYS A 465 23.00 14.85 22.12
CA CYS A 465 23.57 14.14 20.99
C CYS A 465 24.01 15.15 19.91
N ASP A 466 25.30 15.18 19.61
CA ASP A 466 25.85 15.85 18.45
C ASP A 466 25.92 14.84 17.30
N TRP A 467 25.03 15.00 16.32
CA TRP A 467 24.95 14.17 15.13
C TRP A 467 25.50 14.96 13.93
N GLU A 468 26.66 14.54 13.45
CA GLU A 468 27.33 15.06 12.25
C GLU A 468 27.42 13.94 11.20
N PRO A 469 27.63 14.25 9.90
CA PRO A 469 27.93 13.22 8.92
C PRO A 469 29.14 12.41 9.38
N GLY A 470 28.96 11.10 9.49
CA GLY A 470 30.03 10.16 9.80
C GLY A 470 30.57 10.20 11.23
N LYS A 471 29.90 10.91 12.15
CA LYS A 471 30.23 10.87 13.58
C LYS A 471 29.04 11.27 14.45
N ILE A 472 28.79 10.49 15.51
CA ILE A 472 27.77 10.80 16.52
C ILE A 472 28.45 10.85 17.89
N THR A 473 28.14 11.86 18.71
CA THR A 473 28.76 12.05 20.03
C THR A 473 27.73 12.38 21.09
N TRP A 474 27.79 11.69 22.23
CA TRP A 474 26.88 11.87 23.36
C TRP A 474 27.54 12.64 24.48
N TYR A 475 26.75 13.49 25.15
CA TYR A 475 27.16 14.22 26.34
C TYR A 475 26.09 14.21 27.42
N VAL A 476 26.53 14.19 28.68
CA VAL A 476 25.69 14.37 29.86
C VAL A 476 26.19 15.61 30.61
N ASP A 477 25.34 16.61 30.80
CA ASP A 477 25.67 17.89 31.42
C ASP A 477 26.92 18.58 30.80
N GLY A 478 27.13 18.37 29.50
CA GLY A 478 28.28 18.89 28.76
C GLY A 478 29.57 18.06 28.86
N VAL A 479 29.56 16.93 29.58
CA VAL A 479 30.67 15.99 29.65
C VAL A 479 30.50 14.92 28.58
N LYS A 480 31.53 14.69 27.74
CA LYS A 480 31.51 13.66 26.68
C LYS A 480 31.36 12.28 27.32
N MET A 481 30.37 11.53 26.86
CA MET A 481 30.04 10.18 27.31
C MET A 481 30.61 9.13 26.36
N HIS A 482 30.33 9.27 25.06
CA HIS A 482 30.64 8.28 24.03
C HIS A 482 30.71 8.97 22.67
N GLU A 483 31.40 8.35 21.71
CA GLU A 483 31.47 8.78 20.31
C GLU A 483 31.57 7.55 19.43
N GLU A 484 30.87 7.59 18.32
CA GLU A 484 30.81 6.52 17.33
C GLU A 484 31.08 7.09 15.93
N ASN A 485 31.80 6.35 15.10
CA ASN A 485 32.17 6.67 13.71
C ASN A 485 32.42 5.41 12.82
N ASP A 486 32.11 4.22 13.30
CA ASP A 486 32.25 2.93 12.64
C ASP A 486 30.89 2.21 12.55
N TRP A 487 30.12 2.58 11.52
CA TRP A 487 28.87 1.88 11.18
C TRP A 487 28.80 1.54 9.70
N TYR A 488 27.73 0.85 9.32
CA TYR A 488 27.48 0.46 7.94
C TYR A 488 25.97 0.31 7.68
N SER A 489 25.63 0.28 6.39
CA SER A 489 24.30 -0.08 5.92
C SER A 489 24.47 -0.95 4.68
N THR A 490 24.05 -2.21 4.77
CA THR A 490 24.15 -3.17 3.67
C THR A 490 22.75 -3.64 3.31
N THR A 491 22.51 -3.98 2.05
CA THR A 491 21.24 -4.57 1.61
C THR A 491 21.53 -6.02 1.21
N ALA A 492 20.77 -6.98 1.72
CA ALA A 492 20.98 -8.39 1.35
C ALA A 492 20.86 -8.56 -0.17
N GLY A 493 21.82 -9.25 -0.80
CA GLY A 493 21.88 -9.41 -2.25
C GLY A 493 22.37 -8.19 -3.04
N LYS A 494 22.72 -7.09 -2.37
CA LYS A 494 23.38 -5.91 -2.95
C LYS A 494 24.66 -5.56 -2.15
N GLY A 495 25.43 -4.56 -2.60
CA GLY A 495 26.60 -4.11 -1.87
C GLY A 495 26.31 -3.16 -0.70
N THR A 496 27.37 -2.66 -0.09
CA THR A 496 27.31 -1.75 1.06
C THR A 496 27.04 -0.32 0.60
N VAL A 497 25.98 0.29 1.12
CA VAL A 497 25.61 1.67 0.85
C VAL A 497 26.70 2.60 1.37
N THR A 498 27.03 3.64 0.60
CA THR A 498 28.04 4.64 0.93
C THR A 498 27.78 5.25 2.31
N TYR A 499 28.82 5.25 3.13
CA TYR A 499 28.88 5.95 4.41
C TYR A 499 28.52 7.44 4.25
N PRO A 500 27.71 8.06 5.14
CA PRO A 500 27.36 7.62 6.49
C PRO A 500 25.95 7.02 6.64
N ALA A 501 25.40 6.37 5.61
CA ALA A 501 24.17 5.61 5.75
C ALA A 501 24.27 4.58 6.90
N PRO A 502 23.23 4.38 7.73
CA PRO A 502 21.85 4.84 7.52
C PRO A 502 21.52 6.23 8.12
N PHE A 503 22.50 6.92 8.71
CA PHE A 503 22.32 8.18 9.43
C PHE A 503 22.48 9.41 8.52
N ASP A 504 22.13 9.30 7.23
CA ASP A 504 22.18 10.37 6.23
C ASP A 504 20.80 10.78 5.69
N GLN A 505 19.75 10.46 6.45
CA GLN A 505 18.34 10.79 6.19
C GLN A 505 17.72 11.64 7.32
N PRO A 506 16.54 12.26 7.14
CA PRO A 506 15.86 13.00 8.20
C PRO A 506 15.34 12.10 9.33
N PHE A 507 15.59 12.51 10.58
CA PHE A 507 15.12 11.85 11.80
C PHE A 507 14.11 12.73 12.54
N TYR A 508 13.28 12.10 13.37
CA TYR A 508 12.34 12.72 14.29
C TYR A 508 12.63 12.28 15.73
N VAL A 509 12.16 13.06 16.70
CA VAL A 509 12.40 12.81 18.14
C VAL A 509 11.27 11.98 18.73
N ILE A 510 11.61 11.09 19.68
CA ILE A 510 10.69 10.27 20.48
C ILE A 510 10.99 10.47 21.98
N LEU A 511 9.93 10.53 22.78
CA LEU A 511 9.98 10.48 24.25
C LEU A 511 8.97 9.45 24.76
N ASN A 512 9.41 8.52 25.62
CA ASN A 512 8.53 7.53 26.22
C ASN A 512 8.97 7.14 27.64
N LEU A 513 8.05 6.49 28.35
CA LEU A 513 8.32 5.78 29.58
C LEU A 513 7.80 4.34 29.44
N ALA A 514 8.68 3.40 29.13
CA ALA A 514 8.33 1.98 29.04
C ALA A 514 8.29 1.32 30.44
N VAL A 515 7.51 0.24 30.55
CA VAL A 515 7.28 -0.54 31.76
C VAL A 515 7.39 -2.05 31.46
N GLY A 516 8.39 -2.72 32.00
CA GLY A 516 8.61 -4.15 31.79
C GLY A 516 9.27 -4.47 30.45
N GLY A 517 9.31 -5.76 30.10
CA GLY A 517 9.94 -6.25 28.87
C GLY A 517 11.26 -6.98 29.10
N ASN A 518 11.95 -7.34 28.01
CA ASN A 518 13.19 -8.12 28.09
C ASN A 518 14.32 -7.32 28.75
N TRP A 519 14.40 -6.01 28.43
CA TRP A 519 15.28 -5.05 29.07
C TRP A 519 14.47 -3.77 29.27
N PRO A 520 14.02 -3.42 30.49
CA PRO A 520 14.74 -3.53 31.78
C PRO A 520 14.38 -4.76 32.65
N GLY A 521 13.53 -5.67 32.18
CA GLY A 521 12.91 -6.69 33.03
C GLY A 521 11.59 -6.21 33.66
N ASN A 522 10.79 -7.13 34.19
CA ASN A 522 9.45 -6.81 34.69
C ASN A 522 9.45 -6.11 36.06
N PRO A 523 8.46 -5.23 36.33
CA PRO A 523 8.27 -4.66 37.66
C PRO A 523 7.95 -5.72 38.72
N ASP A 524 8.18 -5.37 39.99
CA ASP A 524 7.84 -6.24 41.11
C ASP A 524 6.31 -6.40 41.28
N ALA A 525 5.87 -7.49 41.90
CA ALA A 525 4.44 -7.79 42.06
C ALA A 525 3.66 -6.67 42.79
N ASP A 526 4.30 -6.02 43.75
CA ASP A 526 3.81 -4.92 44.58
C ASP A 526 4.33 -3.53 44.14
N ALA A 527 4.64 -3.35 42.85
CA ALA A 527 5.16 -2.11 42.27
C ALA A 527 4.20 -0.89 42.30
N ASP A 528 3.87 -0.37 43.49
CA ASP A 528 3.01 0.80 43.67
C ASP A 528 3.67 2.11 43.20
N TYR A 529 5.01 2.14 43.14
CA TYR A 529 5.80 3.24 42.58
C TYR A 529 5.39 3.58 41.13
N ILE A 530 4.84 2.60 40.40
CA ILE A 530 4.34 2.78 39.03
C ILE A 530 3.32 3.92 38.93
N ASN A 531 2.56 4.17 39.99
CA ASN A 531 1.52 5.19 39.98
C ASN A 531 2.01 6.59 40.38
N SER A 532 3.18 6.71 41.01
CA SER A 532 3.71 7.96 41.58
C SER A 532 4.91 8.53 40.85
N GLU A 533 5.70 7.68 40.20
CA GLU A 533 6.91 8.09 39.48
C GLU A 533 6.61 8.45 38.03
N SER A 534 7.41 9.33 37.43
CA SER A 534 7.18 9.85 36.08
C SER A 534 8.48 10.33 35.45
N LEU A 535 8.53 10.32 34.12
CA LEU A 535 9.53 11.04 33.36
C LEU A 535 9.13 12.51 33.25
N TYR A 536 10.01 13.41 33.67
CA TYR A 536 9.81 14.85 33.59
C TYR A 536 10.76 15.44 32.55
N VAL A 537 10.23 16.08 31.51
CA VAL A 537 11.00 16.71 30.44
C VAL A 537 10.74 18.22 30.47
N ASP A 538 11.79 18.99 30.74
CA ASP A 538 11.77 20.45 30.84
C ASP A 538 11.80 21.10 29.44
N TYR A 539 12.67 20.62 28.56
CA TYR A 539 12.68 21.05 27.17
C TYR A 539 13.26 20.01 26.22
N VAL A 540 12.91 20.18 24.94
CA VAL A 540 13.63 19.60 23.80
C VAL A 540 14.13 20.75 22.92
N ARG A 541 15.41 20.75 22.56
CA ARG A 541 16.01 21.78 21.69
C ARG A 541 16.87 21.14 20.62
N VAL A 542 16.70 21.59 19.39
CA VAL A 542 17.50 21.15 18.25
C VAL A 542 18.21 22.36 17.64
N TYR A 543 19.52 22.24 17.51
CA TYR A 543 20.36 23.23 16.86
C TYR A 543 21.03 22.62 15.65
N GLN A 544 21.21 23.41 14.60
CA GLN A 544 21.76 22.93 13.34
C GLN A 544 22.74 23.95 12.75
N LYS A 545 23.80 23.49 12.10
CA LYS A 545 24.70 24.35 11.31
C LYS A 545 24.02 24.73 9.99
N GLU A 546 24.54 25.74 9.29
CA GLU A 546 24.00 26.11 7.97
C GLU A 546 24.21 25.02 6.90
N SER A 547 25.29 24.27 6.99
CA SER A 547 25.63 23.18 6.08
C SER A 547 26.52 22.14 6.76
N TYR A 548 26.51 20.92 6.22
CA TYR A 548 27.38 19.82 6.62
C TYR A 548 28.08 19.27 5.37
N ASP A 549 29.32 18.79 5.52
CA ASP A 549 30.00 18.04 4.47
C ASP A 549 29.62 16.56 4.60
N GLU A 550 28.84 16.07 3.63
CA GLU A 550 28.34 14.69 3.64
C GLU A 550 29.28 13.72 2.91
N ASN A 551 30.37 14.20 2.29
CA ASN A 551 31.37 13.37 1.62
C ASN A 551 32.38 12.80 2.61
N VAL A 552 31.88 12.15 3.65
CA VAL A 552 32.70 11.53 4.68
C VAL A 552 33.02 10.10 4.30
N THR A 553 34.25 9.68 4.58
CA THR A 553 34.66 8.28 4.44
C THR A 553 34.59 7.61 5.79
N LYS A 554 34.21 6.34 5.79
CA LYS A 554 34.32 5.50 6.98
C LYS A 554 35.80 5.43 7.39
N PRO A 555 36.13 5.57 8.69
CA PRO A 555 37.49 5.34 9.16
C PRO A 555 37.97 3.94 8.75
N GLU A 556 39.18 3.84 8.20
CA GLU A 556 39.79 2.54 7.91
C GLU A 556 40.18 1.88 9.24
N ARG A 557 39.66 0.68 9.49
CA ARG A 557 40.16 -0.20 10.53
C ARG A 557 41.30 -1.03 9.96
N GLU A 558 42.49 -0.88 10.52
CA GLU A 558 43.63 -1.72 10.19
C GLU A 558 43.41 -3.13 10.74
N VAL A 559 43.42 -4.15 9.87
CA VAL A 559 43.35 -5.56 10.26
C VAL A 559 44.78 -6.05 10.47
N ILE A 560 45.11 -6.40 11.71
CA ILE A 560 46.46 -6.84 12.08
C ILE A 560 46.53 -8.37 12.10
N ILE A 561 47.20 -8.95 11.10
CA ILE A 561 47.56 -10.36 11.10
C ILE A 561 48.88 -10.50 11.88
N ARG A 562 48.79 -10.87 13.17
CA ARG A 562 49.99 -11.12 13.99
C ARG A 562 50.77 -12.34 13.48
N ASP A 563 52.08 -12.36 13.71
CA ASP A 563 52.91 -13.53 13.40
C ASP A 563 52.47 -14.76 14.25
N PRO A 564 52.57 -15.99 13.71
CA PRO A 564 52.37 -17.20 14.49
C PRO A 564 53.56 -17.47 15.43
N ASP A 565 53.44 -18.47 16.29
CA ASP A 565 54.55 -18.96 17.11
C ASP A 565 55.69 -19.59 16.27
N GLU A 566 56.76 -20.05 16.93
CA GLU A 566 57.92 -20.67 16.28
C GLU A 566 57.58 -21.93 15.46
N ASN A 567 56.42 -22.56 15.72
CA ASN A 567 55.93 -23.74 15.01
C ASN A 567 54.90 -23.40 13.91
N GLY A 568 54.65 -22.11 13.66
CA GLY A 568 53.64 -21.66 12.71
C GLY A 568 52.20 -21.75 13.23
N ASN A 569 52.00 -21.93 14.54
CA ASN A 569 50.69 -21.99 15.17
C ASN A 569 50.20 -20.59 15.55
N TYR A 570 48.98 -20.25 15.14
CA TYR A 570 48.33 -19.01 15.54
C TYR A 570 47.59 -19.13 16.88
N VAL A 571 47.33 -20.33 17.39
CA VAL A 571 46.68 -20.55 18.69
C VAL A 571 47.64 -20.21 19.83
N ILE A 572 47.17 -19.45 20.83
CA ILE A 572 47.98 -19.08 22.00
C ILE A 572 47.81 -20.18 23.05
N ASN A 573 48.91 -20.63 23.65
CA ASN A 573 48.87 -21.71 24.66
C ASN A 573 48.13 -22.99 24.17
N GLY A 574 48.20 -23.30 22.86
CA GLY A 574 47.49 -24.46 22.29
C GLY A 574 48.04 -25.83 22.73
N ASP A 575 49.25 -25.86 23.30
CA ASP A 575 49.83 -27.05 23.95
C ASP A 575 49.45 -27.18 25.43
N PHE A 576 48.75 -26.17 25.97
CA PHE A 576 48.30 -26.08 27.36
C PHE A 576 49.41 -26.27 28.40
N SER A 577 50.63 -25.85 28.06
CA SER A 577 51.79 -25.92 28.96
C SER A 577 51.75 -24.88 30.07
N GLU A 578 50.97 -23.80 29.89
CA GLU A 578 50.71 -22.78 30.90
C GLU A 578 49.27 -22.87 31.43
N THR A 579 49.10 -22.62 32.74
CA THR A 579 47.77 -22.48 33.36
C THR A 579 47.28 -21.03 33.25
N GLU A 580 46.00 -20.83 32.98
CA GLU A 580 45.35 -19.51 32.85
C GLU A 580 43.96 -19.50 33.49
N ASP A 581 43.40 -18.30 33.68
CA ASP A 581 42.06 -18.10 34.25
C ASP A 581 40.99 -18.17 33.15
N LEU A 582 40.39 -19.35 32.98
CA LEU A 582 39.40 -19.61 31.93
C LEU A 582 38.09 -18.80 32.09
N GLY A 583 37.93 -18.01 33.16
CA GLY A 583 36.78 -17.16 33.41
C GLY A 583 36.96 -15.68 33.05
N ASP A 584 38.17 -15.27 32.64
CA ASP A 584 38.41 -13.92 32.14
C ASP A 584 38.16 -13.82 30.61
N ALA A 585 38.47 -12.66 30.03
CA ALA A 585 38.25 -12.41 28.59
C ALA A 585 39.57 -12.47 27.80
N GLU A 586 40.61 -13.11 28.32
CA GLU A 586 41.94 -13.23 27.73
C GLU A 586 42.22 -14.69 27.35
N ASN A 587 42.92 -14.93 26.23
CA ASN A 587 43.31 -16.28 25.75
C ASN A 587 42.17 -17.32 25.76
N TRP A 588 42.27 -18.46 26.45
CA TRP A 588 41.21 -19.47 26.45
C TRP A 588 40.10 -19.14 27.43
N ILE A 589 38.88 -19.18 26.92
CA ILE A 589 37.68 -18.84 27.68
C ILE A 589 36.76 -20.05 27.74
N PHE A 590 36.35 -20.42 28.95
CA PHE A 590 35.30 -21.40 29.17
C PHE A 590 33.98 -20.71 29.53
N MET A 591 32.91 -21.04 28.82
CA MET A 591 31.57 -20.50 29.08
C MET A 591 30.58 -21.61 29.38
N ALA A 592 29.78 -21.38 30.42
CA ALA A 592 28.59 -22.14 30.75
C ALA A 592 27.39 -21.18 30.75
N GLN A 593 26.44 -21.37 29.83
CA GLN A 593 25.34 -20.44 29.56
C GLN A 593 24.11 -21.16 29.05
N ASN A 594 22.97 -20.46 28.91
CA ASN A 594 21.72 -21.03 28.38
C ASN A 594 21.29 -22.34 29.10
N GLY A 595 21.45 -22.36 30.42
CA GLY A 595 21.16 -23.53 31.25
C GLY A 595 22.26 -24.57 31.31
N GLY A 596 23.37 -24.39 30.59
CA GLY A 596 24.56 -25.20 30.74
C GLY A 596 25.26 -24.91 32.06
N GLU A 597 25.73 -25.97 32.73
CA GLU A 597 26.52 -25.89 33.96
C GLU A 597 27.75 -26.79 33.81
N GLY A 598 28.93 -26.29 34.18
CA GLY A 598 30.17 -27.04 34.05
C GLY A 598 31.39 -26.26 34.53
N THR A 599 32.56 -26.91 34.44
CA THR A 599 33.85 -26.32 34.79
C THR A 599 34.92 -26.81 33.82
N ALA A 600 35.93 -26.00 33.56
CA ALA A 600 37.13 -26.42 32.82
C ALA A 600 38.41 -26.15 33.63
N VAL A 601 39.44 -26.96 33.44
CA VAL A 601 40.75 -26.79 34.07
C VAL A 601 41.87 -27.22 33.12
N ILE A 602 42.95 -26.45 33.07
CA ILE A 602 44.19 -26.84 32.41
C ILE A 602 45.05 -27.65 33.39
N GLU A 603 45.33 -28.90 33.07
CA GLU A 603 46.30 -29.73 33.81
C GLU A 603 46.94 -30.78 32.89
N ASN A 604 48.22 -31.10 33.12
CA ASN A 604 48.97 -32.08 32.35
C ASN A 604 48.91 -31.85 30.82
N ASN A 605 49.09 -30.60 30.38
CA ASN A 605 49.06 -30.20 28.97
C ASN A 605 47.72 -30.53 28.26
N THR A 606 46.61 -30.49 29.02
CA THR A 606 45.27 -30.82 28.55
C THR A 606 44.26 -29.87 29.19
N ILE A 607 43.26 -29.41 28.43
CA ILE A 607 42.05 -28.80 29.00
C ILE A 607 41.04 -29.91 29.28
N ASN A 608 40.66 -30.05 30.54
CA ASN A 608 39.66 -31.01 31.00
C ASN A 608 38.37 -30.26 31.33
N ILE A 609 37.28 -30.61 30.63
CA ILE A 609 35.96 -29.99 30.73
C ILE A 609 35.02 -30.98 31.40
N ASN A 610 34.49 -30.62 32.56
CA ASN A 610 33.46 -31.37 33.27
C ASN A 610 32.10 -30.69 33.05
N THR A 611 31.17 -31.41 32.43
CA THR A 611 29.80 -30.94 32.20
C THR A 611 28.88 -31.48 33.29
N ILE A 612 28.13 -30.59 33.94
CA ILE A 612 27.08 -30.93 34.92
C ILE A 612 25.72 -30.95 34.21
N ASP A 613 25.44 -29.90 33.43
CA ASP A 613 24.25 -29.79 32.57
C ASP A 613 24.68 -29.34 31.17
N ALA A 614 24.19 -30.04 30.14
CA ALA A 614 24.51 -29.73 28.74
C ALA A 614 23.75 -28.52 28.20
N GLY A 615 22.75 -28.00 28.93
CA GLY A 615 21.95 -26.85 28.52
C GLY A 615 21.09 -27.09 27.28
N THR A 616 20.53 -26.00 26.72
CA THR A 616 19.49 -26.08 25.67
C THR A 616 20.00 -25.92 24.24
N VAL A 617 21.24 -25.46 24.05
CA VAL A 617 21.85 -25.19 22.73
C VAL A 617 23.29 -25.71 22.66
N ASP A 618 23.82 -25.88 21.45
CA ASP A 618 25.12 -26.52 21.20
C ASP A 618 26.31 -25.82 21.88
N TYR A 619 26.23 -24.51 22.07
CA TYR A 619 27.25 -23.68 22.73
C TYR A 619 26.96 -23.39 24.22
N SER A 620 26.04 -24.13 24.86
CA SER A 620 25.74 -23.96 26.30
C SER A 620 26.93 -24.33 27.19
N ILE A 621 27.77 -25.25 26.71
CA ILE A 621 29.09 -25.58 27.27
C ILE A 621 30.10 -25.37 26.14
N GLN A 622 30.92 -24.34 26.27
CA GLN A 622 31.77 -23.86 25.18
C GLN A 622 33.19 -23.56 25.68
N LEU A 623 34.19 -23.99 24.91
CA LEU A 623 35.59 -23.61 25.09
C LEU A 623 36.07 -22.85 23.85
N VAL A 624 36.76 -21.73 24.07
CA VAL A 624 37.03 -20.75 23.03
C VAL A 624 38.44 -20.21 23.06
N GLN A 625 38.99 -19.98 21.86
CA GLN A 625 40.13 -19.08 21.66
C GLN A 625 39.69 -17.89 20.77
N PRO A 626 39.59 -16.66 21.31
CA PRO A 626 39.29 -15.44 20.56
C PRO A 626 40.53 -14.89 19.85
N ASP A 627 40.35 -13.81 19.09
CA ASP A 627 41.44 -13.03 18.47
C ASP A 627 42.40 -13.89 17.60
N ILE A 628 41.80 -14.85 16.88
CA ILE A 628 42.47 -15.66 15.88
C ILE A 628 42.55 -14.87 14.56
N PRO A 629 43.77 -14.55 14.08
CA PRO A 629 43.94 -13.86 12.82
C PRO A 629 43.76 -14.83 11.64
N VAL A 630 42.90 -14.46 10.70
CA VAL A 630 42.66 -15.18 9.44
C VAL A 630 42.79 -14.23 8.26
N GLU A 631 43.59 -14.60 7.26
CA GLU A 631 43.93 -13.74 6.12
C GLU A 631 43.15 -14.16 4.87
N LYS A 632 42.61 -13.20 4.09
CA LYS A 632 41.94 -13.49 2.80
C LYS A 632 42.88 -14.28 1.90
N GLY A 633 42.38 -15.36 1.33
CA GLY A 633 43.11 -16.26 0.44
C GLY A 633 43.97 -17.31 1.14
N ALA A 634 44.12 -17.24 2.47
CA ALA A 634 44.88 -18.23 3.21
C ALA A 634 44.08 -19.52 3.42
N THR A 635 44.73 -20.67 3.22
CA THR A 635 44.22 -21.96 3.67
C THR A 635 44.82 -22.26 5.04
N TYR A 636 43.96 -22.60 6.00
CA TYR A 636 44.34 -22.95 7.35
C TYR A 636 44.02 -24.42 7.62
N LYS A 637 44.95 -25.08 8.29
CA LYS A 637 44.75 -26.40 8.88
C LYS A 637 44.56 -26.24 10.39
N LEU A 638 43.37 -26.58 10.87
CA LEU A 638 43.04 -26.69 12.29
C LEU A 638 43.23 -28.16 12.71
N SER A 639 44.05 -28.40 13.73
CA SER A 639 44.20 -29.74 14.32
C SER A 639 44.20 -29.71 15.83
N PHE A 640 43.74 -30.79 16.44
CA PHE A 640 43.70 -30.97 17.89
C PHE A 640 43.57 -32.45 18.25
N ASP A 641 43.96 -32.79 19.48
CA ASP A 641 43.68 -34.10 20.08
C ASP A 641 42.45 -33.97 20.99
N ALA A 642 41.50 -34.91 20.89
CA ALA A 642 40.36 -34.98 21.79
C ALA A 642 39.98 -36.41 22.16
N TRP A 643 39.44 -36.58 23.36
CA TRP A 643 38.79 -37.79 23.86
C TRP A 643 37.79 -37.43 24.96
N ALA A 644 36.94 -38.38 25.34
CA ALA A 644 35.92 -38.18 26.36
C ALA A 644 35.83 -39.37 27.32
N ASP A 645 35.30 -39.15 28.52
CA ASP A 645 35.10 -40.20 29.53
C ASP A 645 34.16 -41.32 29.05
N GLU A 646 33.25 -40.98 28.15
CA GLU A 646 32.38 -41.88 27.38
C GLU A 646 32.25 -41.35 25.95
N ALA A 647 31.99 -42.24 24.99
CA ALA A 647 31.88 -41.84 23.59
C ALA A 647 30.79 -40.78 23.41
N ARG A 648 31.16 -39.64 22.82
CA ARG A 648 30.25 -38.51 22.59
C ARG A 648 30.71 -37.64 21.43
N THR A 649 29.77 -36.89 20.88
CA THR A 649 30.02 -35.93 19.80
C THR A 649 30.31 -34.54 20.38
N GLY A 650 31.22 -33.82 19.72
CA GLY A 650 31.41 -32.38 19.86
C GLY A 650 31.26 -31.66 18.51
N ILE A 651 31.19 -30.34 18.55
CA ILE A 651 31.18 -29.49 17.34
C ILE A 651 32.39 -28.55 17.40
N ILE A 652 33.11 -28.42 16.29
CA ILE A 652 34.23 -27.50 16.11
C ILE A 652 33.91 -26.52 14.98
N ASP A 653 34.23 -25.25 15.19
CA ASP A 653 34.11 -24.22 14.16
C ASP A 653 35.17 -23.11 14.34
N VAL A 654 35.26 -22.27 13.30
CA VAL A 654 35.99 -21.00 13.35
C VAL A 654 35.02 -19.90 12.93
N SER A 655 34.73 -18.99 13.85
CA SER A 655 33.67 -17.98 13.71
C SER A 655 34.22 -16.55 13.61
N ALA A 656 33.38 -15.64 13.12
CA ALA A 656 33.65 -14.23 12.90
C ALA A 656 32.75 -13.36 13.80
N PRO A 657 33.08 -13.17 15.10
CA PRO A 657 32.23 -12.45 16.05
C PRO A 657 31.98 -10.99 15.63
N THR A 658 32.90 -10.36 14.91
CA THR A 658 32.73 -8.99 14.39
C THR A 658 31.92 -8.90 13.09
N ARG A 659 31.51 -10.05 12.53
CA ARG A 659 30.80 -10.17 11.25
C ARG A 659 29.57 -11.06 11.38
N SER A 660 28.78 -10.79 12.41
CA SER A 660 27.53 -11.52 12.70
C SER A 660 27.72 -13.03 12.83
N TRP A 661 28.84 -13.42 13.44
CA TRP A 661 29.15 -14.82 13.72
C TRP A 661 29.25 -15.69 12.45
N GLY A 662 29.64 -15.11 11.31
CA GLY A 662 29.94 -15.86 10.10
C GLY A 662 30.92 -17.02 10.36
N ARG A 663 30.81 -18.11 9.61
CA ARG A 663 31.63 -19.32 9.79
C ARG A 663 32.70 -19.42 8.72
N TYR A 664 33.97 -19.36 9.12
CA TYR A 664 35.13 -19.62 8.26
C TYR A 664 35.37 -21.12 8.12
N LEU A 665 35.35 -21.84 9.24
CA LEU A 665 35.13 -23.28 9.27
C LEU A 665 33.68 -23.50 9.71
N LYS A 666 32.90 -24.21 8.88
CA LYS A 666 31.50 -24.55 9.21
C LYS A 666 31.43 -25.44 10.45
N ASP A 667 30.31 -25.37 11.17
CA ASP A 667 30.00 -26.21 12.32
C ASP A 667 30.19 -27.69 11.95
N THR A 668 31.30 -28.27 12.41
CA THR A 668 31.73 -29.61 12.01
C THR A 668 31.64 -30.53 13.21
N LYS A 669 30.82 -31.58 13.08
CA LYS A 669 30.72 -32.62 14.11
C LYS A 669 31.96 -33.50 14.12
N PHE A 670 32.40 -33.87 15.32
CA PHE A 670 33.48 -34.83 15.51
C PHE A 670 33.14 -35.78 16.66
N ASP A 671 33.30 -37.07 16.41
CA ASP A 671 32.95 -38.12 17.37
C ASP A 671 34.19 -38.54 18.16
N MET A 672 34.14 -38.35 19.47
CA MET A 672 35.18 -38.76 20.41
C MET A 672 34.89 -40.13 20.97
N THR A 673 35.95 -40.93 21.10
CA THR A 673 35.97 -42.16 21.88
C THR A 673 36.63 -41.92 23.24
N THR A 674 36.78 -42.99 24.03
CA THR A 674 37.55 -42.98 25.27
C THR A 674 39.06 -42.99 25.05
N GLU A 675 39.51 -43.20 23.80
CA GLU A 675 40.93 -43.13 23.42
C GLU A 675 41.23 -41.78 22.77
N LYS A 676 42.42 -41.24 23.03
CA LYS A 676 42.92 -40.02 22.40
C LYS A 676 42.94 -40.17 20.89
N GLN A 677 42.24 -39.28 20.18
CA GLN A 677 42.21 -39.19 18.73
C GLN A 677 42.67 -37.81 18.27
N THR A 678 43.37 -37.76 17.15
CA THR A 678 43.74 -36.51 16.47
C THR A 678 42.72 -36.21 15.39
N PHE A 679 42.20 -34.99 15.38
CA PHE A 679 41.28 -34.48 14.39
C PHE A 679 41.96 -33.37 13.57
N GLU A 680 41.69 -33.34 12.27
CA GLU A 680 42.28 -32.37 11.35
C GLU A 680 41.22 -31.87 10.35
N TYR A 681 41.13 -30.55 10.21
CA TYR A 681 40.22 -29.86 9.29
C TYR A 681 40.98 -28.81 8.52
N GLU A 682 40.63 -28.64 7.24
CA GLU A 682 41.17 -27.58 6.39
C GLU A 682 40.03 -26.69 5.91
N TYR A 683 40.27 -25.39 5.91
CA TYR A 683 39.37 -24.40 5.32
C TYR A 683 40.18 -23.28 4.67
N THR A 684 39.59 -22.64 3.66
CA THR A 684 40.18 -21.47 2.98
C THR A 684 39.38 -20.24 3.34
N MET A 685 40.05 -19.20 3.82
CA MET A 685 39.44 -17.91 4.14
C MET A 685 39.18 -17.14 2.84
N THR A 686 37.94 -17.17 2.36
CA THR A 686 37.57 -16.48 1.11
C THR A 686 37.16 -15.03 1.32
N ASP A 687 36.73 -14.68 2.53
CA ASP A 687 36.31 -13.32 2.90
C ASP A 687 37.51 -12.40 3.16
N SER A 688 37.26 -11.09 3.29
CA SER A 688 38.28 -10.13 3.72
C SER A 688 38.97 -10.56 5.02
N SER A 689 40.28 -10.36 5.15
CA SER A 689 41.04 -10.70 6.35
C SER A 689 40.39 -10.21 7.64
N ASP A 690 40.48 -10.98 8.73
CA ASP A 690 39.90 -10.67 10.04
C ASP A 690 40.93 -10.99 11.15
N ASP A 691 41.13 -10.05 12.07
CA ASP A 691 42.00 -10.19 13.24
C ASP A 691 41.24 -10.62 14.50
N LYS A 692 39.92 -10.81 14.39
CA LYS A 692 38.99 -11.14 15.47
C LYS A 692 38.26 -12.45 15.25
N GLY A 693 38.78 -13.36 14.42
CA GLY A 693 38.26 -14.72 14.32
C GLY A 693 38.30 -15.46 15.67
N ARG A 694 37.55 -16.56 15.79
CA ARG A 694 37.44 -17.31 17.04
C ARG A 694 37.37 -18.81 16.75
N ILE A 695 38.16 -19.63 17.44
CA ILE A 695 38.00 -21.09 17.41
C ILE A 695 37.03 -21.47 18.54
N GLU A 696 36.02 -22.29 18.23
CA GLU A 696 34.99 -22.68 19.18
C GLU A 696 34.84 -24.21 19.26
N PHE A 697 34.95 -24.75 20.47
CA PHE A 697 34.58 -26.12 20.79
C PHE A 697 33.26 -26.12 21.56
N ASN A 698 32.25 -26.76 20.98
CA ASN A 698 30.86 -26.73 21.43
C ASN A 698 30.43 -28.13 21.90
N PHE A 699 30.04 -28.24 23.17
CA PHE A 699 29.70 -29.50 23.83
C PHE A 699 28.31 -29.52 24.47
N GLY A 700 27.54 -28.44 24.35
CA GLY A 700 26.17 -28.36 24.81
C GLY A 700 25.20 -29.16 23.92
N ASN A 701 24.03 -29.50 24.43
CA ASN A 701 22.91 -30.14 23.71
C ASN A 701 23.24 -31.35 22.77
N GLN A 702 24.38 -32.03 22.96
CA GLN A 702 24.76 -33.22 22.15
C GLN A 702 24.23 -34.54 22.76
N GLY A 703 23.30 -34.48 23.71
CA GLY A 703 22.77 -35.67 24.39
C GLY A 703 23.73 -36.37 25.36
N SER A 704 24.87 -35.75 25.70
CA SER A 704 25.86 -36.31 26.63
C SER A 704 26.47 -35.22 27.54
N VAL A 705 26.82 -35.62 28.76
CA VAL A 705 27.53 -34.79 29.76
C VAL A 705 28.90 -35.37 30.13
N ALA A 706 29.37 -36.41 29.44
CA ALA A 706 30.65 -37.06 29.77
C ALA A 706 31.81 -36.06 29.68
N GLY A 707 32.81 -36.16 30.57
CA GLY A 707 33.95 -35.25 30.58
C GLY A 707 34.68 -35.27 29.23
N VAL A 708 35.18 -34.10 28.81
CA VAL A 708 35.89 -33.92 27.54
C VAL A 708 37.31 -33.45 27.82
N HIS A 709 38.26 -33.95 27.05
CA HIS A 709 39.66 -33.64 27.17
C HIS A 709 40.18 -33.16 25.82
N ILE A 710 40.86 -32.01 25.81
CA ILE A 710 41.44 -31.42 24.59
C ILE A 710 42.93 -31.14 24.80
N ALA A 711 43.75 -31.47 23.81
CA ALA A 711 45.19 -31.19 23.81
C ALA A 711 45.68 -30.77 22.42
N ASN A 712 46.86 -30.15 22.35
CA ASN A 712 47.60 -29.91 21.10
C ASN A 712 46.82 -29.15 20.01
N VAL A 713 46.09 -28.09 20.38
CA VAL A 713 45.33 -27.30 19.42
C VAL A 713 46.26 -26.43 18.58
N LYS A 714 46.15 -26.56 17.25
CA LYS A 714 46.96 -25.85 16.27
C LYS A 714 46.12 -25.30 15.15
N LEU A 715 46.34 -24.04 14.80
CA LEU A 715 45.86 -23.44 13.56
C LEU A 715 47.10 -22.99 12.78
N VAL A 716 47.38 -23.65 11.67
CA VAL A 716 48.57 -23.38 10.85
C VAL A 716 48.14 -22.95 9.46
N LYS A 717 48.68 -21.83 8.98
CA LYS A 717 48.51 -21.40 7.59
C LYS A 717 49.33 -22.32 6.67
N THR A 718 48.67 -23.07 5.80
CA THR A 718 49.31 -24.05 4.92
C THR A 718 49.50 -23.54 3.48
N ASN A 719 48.67 -22.59 3.04
CA ASN A 719 48.75 -22.01 1.70
C ASN A 719 48.26 -20.55 1.67
N GLN A 720 48.59 -19.82 0.59
CA GLN A 720 48.07 -18.49 0.27
C GLN A 720 47.74 -18.43 -1.22
N THR A 721 46.48 -18.13 -1.55
CA THR A 721 46.00 -17.95 -2.93
C THR A 721 45.48 -16.54 -3.11
N GLU A 722 45.75 -15.93 -4.27
CA GLU A 722 45.11 -14.66 -4.63
C GLU A 722 43.64 -14.91 -5.00
N ILE A 723 42.72 -14.29 -4.26
CA ILE A 723 41.29 -14.35 -4.55
C ILE A 723 40.89 -13.06 -5.24
N VAL A 724 40.62 -13.15 -6.54
CA VAL A 724 40.07 -12.07 -7.36
C VAL A 724 38.55 -12.22 -7.38
N ASP A 725 37.85 -11.24 -6.82
CA ASP A 725 36.39 -11.22 -6.80
C ASP A 725 35.88 -10.89 -8.20
N LYS A 726 35.51 -11.90 -8.99
CA LYS A 726 34.91 -11.70 -10.31
C LYS A 726 33.48 -11.18 -10.13
N LYS A 727 33.07 -10.19 -10.94
CA LYS A 727 31.66 -9.75 -10.97
C LYS A 727 30.77 -10.90 -11.46
N THR A 728 29.65 -11.07 -10.78
CA THR A 728 28.59 -12.03 -11.06
C THR A 728 27.29 -11.28 -11.37
N ILE A 729 26.22 -12.01 -11.70
CA ILE A 729 24.89 -11.41 -11.81
C ILE A 729 24.40 -11.08 -10.39
N LEU A 730 23.91 -9.86 -10.18
CA LEU A 730 23.33 -9.44 -8.89
C LEU A 730 22.03 -10.19 -8.60
N ALA A 731 21.63 -10.22 -7.33
CA ALA A 731 20.41 -10.92 -6.91
C ALA A 731 19.12 -10.43 -7.61
N ASP A 732 19.11 -9.20 -8.13
CA ASP A 732 18.00 -8.64 -8.91
C ASP A 732 18.13 -8.90 -10.43
N GLY A 733 19.08 -9.75 -10.85
CA GLY A 733 19.34 -10.09 -12.24
C GLY A 733 20.19 -9.08 -13.00
N ASN A 734 20.60 -7.99 -12.35
CA ASN A 734 21.38 -6.93 -12.98
C ASN A 734 22.87 -7.30 -13.06
N LEU A 735 23.49 -7.05 -14.21
CA LEU A 735 24.93 -7.18 -14.42
C LEU A 735 25.67 -5.91 -13.97
N VAL A 736 25.01 -4.74 -13.96
CA VAL A 736 25.61 -3.45 -13.62
C VAL A 736 25.64 -3.26 -12.11
N TYR A 737 26.84 -3.24 -11.53
CA TYR A 737 27.03 -2.97 -10.10
C TYR A 737 26.78 -1.50 -9.79
N ASN A 738 26.14 -1.17 -8.67
CA ASN A 738 25.90 0.22 -8.28
C ASN A 738 25.23 1.08 -9.39
N GLY A 739 24.31 0.51 -10.16
CA GLY A 739 23.54 1.23 -11.19
C GLY A 739 22.60 2.31 -10.64
N GLU A 740 22.34 2.28 -9.33
CA GLU A 740 21.53 3.23 -8.56
C GLU A 740 22.38 4.30 -7.86
N PHE A 741 23.71 4.29 -8.04
CA PHE A 741 24.65 5.27 -7.45
C PHE A 741 24.51 5.43 -5.93
N GLN A 742 24.54 4.32 -5.21
CA GLN A 742 24.42 4.24 -3.76
C GLN A 742 25.70 3.79 -3.05
N GLU A 743 26.71 3.29 -3.76
CA GLU A 743 27.84 2.55 -3.18
C GLU A 743 29.20 3.20 -3.46
N GLY A 744 30.19 2.92 -2.62
CA GLY A 744 31.58 3.39 -2.77
C GLY A 744 31.79 4.89 -2.55
N THR A 745 33.04 5.33 -2.66
CA THR A 745 33.43 6.74 -2.45
C THR A 745 32.76 7.64 -3.47
N GLY A 746 32.17 8.75 -3.00
CA GLY A 746 31.38 9.65 -3.85
C GLY A 746 30.14 9.00 -4.49
N ARG A 747 29.75 7.81 -3.99
CA ARG A 747 28.69 6.95 -4.54
C ARG A 747 28.95 6.40 -5.95
N LEU A 748 30.23 6.38 -6.35
CA LEU A 748 30.70 5.91 -7.66
C LEU A 748 31.43 4.56 -7.58
N GLY A 749 31.16 3.74 -6.55
CA GLY A 749 31.68 2.38 -6.45
C GLY A 749 31.45 1.61 -7.76
N TYR A 750 32.45 0.84 -8.18
CA TYR A 750 32.52 0.10 -9.45
C TYR A 750 32.57 0.93 -10.75
N TRP A 751 32.30 2.24 -10.68
CA TRP A 751 32.32 3.13 -11.84
C TRP A 751 33.68 3.80 -12.03
N THR A 752 34.21 3.71 -13.23
CA THR A 752 35.38 4.48 -13.69
C THR A 752 34.91 5.74 -14.41
N VAL A 753 35.52 6.88 -14.08
CA VAL A 753 35.25 8.17 -14.73
C VAL A 753 36.46 8.60 -15.55
N SER A 754 36.23 8.85 -16.84
CA SER A 754 37.18 9.50 -17.74
C SER A 754 36.63 10.88 -18.13
N ASN A 755 37.27 11.94 -17.64
CA ASN A 755 36.82 13.33 -17.83
C ASN A 755 37.86 14.13 -18.63
N ASN A 756 37.77 14.04 -19.96
CA ASN A 756 38.69 14.70 -20.89
C ASN A 756 38.18 16.07 -21.36
N CYS A 757 36.99 16.49 -20.93
CA CYS A 757 36.37 17.75 -21.31
C CYS A 757 36.22 18.76 -20.16
N GLY A 758 36.67 18.43 -18.95
CA GLY A 758 36.59 19.33 -17.79
C GLY A 758 35.15 19.55 -17.30
N ALA A 759 34.26 18.57 -17.49
CA ALA A 759 32.88 18.64 -17.00
C ALA A 759 32.81 18.54 -15.47
N GLU A 760 31.77 19.12 -14.87
CA GLU A 760 31.41 18.89 -13.47
C GLU A 760 30.62 17.59 -13.35
N TYR A 761 30.96 16.77 -12.35
CA TYR A 761 30.20 15.56 -12.04
C TYR A 761 30.13 15.29 -10.55
N LYS A 762 29.01 14.68 -10.11
CA LYS A 762 28.78 14.22 -8.73
C LYS A 762 27.53 13.34 -8.70
N VAL A 763 27.30 12.62 -7.61
CA VAL A 763 25.99 12.06 -7.31
C VAL A 763 25.19 13.07 -6.49
N THR A 764 23.92 13.29 -6.82
CA THR A 764 23.06 14.25 -6.12
C THR A 764 22.72 13.80 -4.69
N GLY A 765 22.13 14.69 -3.89
CA GLY A 765 21.72 14.36 -2.51
C GLY A 765 20.53 13.40 -2.46
N LEU A 766 20.26 12.85 -1.27
CA LEU A 766 19.15 11.93 -1.02
C LEU A 766 17.77 12.47 -1.47
N SER A 767 17.52 13.77 -1.31
CA SER A 767 16.27 14.41 -1.73
C SER A 767 16.01 14.35 -3.23
N ASP A 768 17.05 14.17 -4.04
CA ASP A 768 16.99 14.09 -5.51
C ASP A 768 17.03 12.63 -6.01
N GLY A 769 16.99 11.65 -5.11
CA GLY A 769 17.09 10.22 -5.43
C GLY A 769 18.53 9.71 -5.60
N ARG A 770 19.56 10.54 -5.34
CA ARG A 770 20.99 10.22 -5.57
C ARG A 770 21.26 9.74 -6.99
N ARG A 771 21.09 10.65 -7.92
CA ARG A 771 21.31 10.43 -9.35
C ARG A 771 22.69 10.89 -9.73
N PHE A 772 23.35 10.17 -10.63
CA PHE A 772 24.60 10.64 -11.22
C PHE A 772 24.34 11.91 -12.04
N SER A 773 25.06 12.98 -11.76
CA SER A 773 24.96 14.26 -12.43
C SER A 773 26.20 14.51 -13.27
N TYR A 774 26.00 14.79 -14.55
CA TYR A 774 27.00 15.29 -15.47
C TYR A 774 26.60 16.67 -15.98
N LYS A 775 27.55 17.60 -16.04
CA LYS A 775 27.34 18.94 -16.61
C LYS A 775 28.59 19.46 -17.33
N SER A 776 28.45 19.75 -18.62
CA SER A 776 29.50 20.44 -19.38
C SER A 776 29.66 21.89 -18.90
N LEU A 777 30.92 22.33 -18.77
CA LEU A 777 31.28 23.70 -18.39
C LEU A 777 31.76 24.53 -19.59
N ASP A 778 32.41 23.90 -20.57
CA ASP A 778 32.96 24.54 -21.76
C ASP A 778 32.92 23.58 -22.96
N GLU A 779 31.93 23.79 -23.83
CA GLU A 779 31.72 22.97 -25.03
C GLU A 779 32.80 23.19 -26.10
N SER A 780 33.73 24.14 -25.92
CA SER A 780 34.84 24.38 -26.85
C SER A 780 36.03 23.41 -26.67
N ILE A 781 36.07 22.67 -25.55
CA ILE A 781 37.10 21.66 -25.29
C ILE A 781 36.83 20.43 -26.16
N ASP A 782 37.82 20.05 -26.97
CA ASP A 782 37.80 18.81 -27.76
C ASP A 782 38.11 17.62 -26.83
N GLY A 783 37.06 16.96 -26.37
CA GLY A 783 37.13 15.86 -25.41
C GLY A 783 35.72 15.36 -25.07
N ASN A 784 35.66 14.31 -24.24
CA ASN A 784 34.41 13.72 -23.79
C ASN A 784 34.44 13.36 -22.31
N PHE A 785 33.26 13.06 -21.77
CA PHE A 785 33.09 12.51 -20.44
C PHE A 785 32.49 11.11 -20.56
N VAL A 786 33.19 10.11 -20.05
CA VAL A 786 32.78 8.71 -20.10
C VAL A 786 32.69 8.16 -18.68
N LEU A 787 31.56 7.51 -18.40
CA LEU A 787 31.34 6.72 -17.20
C LEU A 787 31.32 5.24 -17.62
N SER A 788 32.12 4.38 -17.02
CA SER A 788 32.23 2.97 -17.45
C SER A 788 32.38 1.97 -16.30
N GLN A 789 32.06 0.71 -16.59
CA GLN A 789 32.43 -0.45 -15.79
C GLN A 789 32.88 -1.58 -16.70
N ASP A 790 33.83 -2.38 -16.21
CA ASP A 790 34.34 -3.55 -16.92
C ASP A 790 33.97 -4.85 -16.17
N GLU A 791 34.33 -6.00 -16.77
CA GLU A 791 34.19 -7.35 -16.23
C GLU A 791 32.75 -7.79 -15.90
N LEU A 792 31.74 -7.24 -16.56
CA LEU A 792 30.34 -7.62 -16.39
C LEU A 792 30.09 -9.08 -16.80
N ALA A 793 29.23 -9.78 -16.08
CA ALA A 793 28.96 -11.22 -16.21
C ALA A 793 28.07 -11.58 -17.42
N TYR A 794 28.49 -11.22 -18.64
CA TYR A 794 27.81 -11.64 -19.87
C TYR A 794 28.03 -13.13 -20.16
N ALA A 795 26.94 -13.80 -20.49
CA ALA A 795 26.94 -15.12 -21.13
C ALA A 795 26.98 -15.01 -22.67
N PRO A 796 27.64 -15.96 -23.37
CA PRO A 796 27.58 -16.08 -24.84
C PRO A 796 26.16 -16.31 -25.39
N ASN A 797 25.91 -15.92 -26.64
CA ASN A 797 24.66 -16.14 -27.38
C ASN A 797 23.39 -15.78 -26.58
N THR A 798 23.47 -14.76 -25.72
CA THR A 798 22.42 -14.44 -24.76
C THR A 798 21.81 -13.07 -25.08
N LYS A 799 20.48 -12.99 -25.04
CA LYS A 799 19.73 -11.75 -25.23
C LYS A 799 19.68 -10.96 -23.92
N TYR A 800 19.93 -9.67 -23.99
CA TYR A 800 19.92 -8.74 -22.87
C TYR A 800 19.04 -7.53 -23.13
N VAL A 801 18.60 -6.93 -22.03
CA VAL A 801 17.91 -5.64 -21.99
C VAL A 801 18.74 -4.65 -21.17
N LEU A 802 19.17 -3.57 -21.81
CA LEU A 802 19.71 -2.36 -21.16
C LEU A 802 18.54 -1.44 -20.80
N LYS A 803 18.47 -1.01 -19.54
CA LYS A 803 17.51 -0.02 -19.02
C LYS A 803 18.24 1.06 -18.25
N PHE A 804 17.77 2.30 -18.33
CA PHE A 804 18.22 3.39 -17.47
C PHE A 804 17.23 4.54 -17.48
N ASP A 805 17.28 5.35 -16.43
CA ASP A 805 16.55 6.61 -16.35
C ASP A 805 17.50 7.77 -16.62
N ALA A 806 17.06 8.72 -17.45
CA ALA A 806 17.82 9.93 -17.67
C ALA A 806 16.91 11.17 -17.66
N GLU A 807 17.44 12.26 -17.10
CA GLU A 807 16.82 13.59 -17.13
C GLU A 807 17.76 14.57 -17.83
N THR A 808 17.20 15.37 -18.73
CA THR A 808 17.89 16.52 -19.29
C THR A 808 16.93 17.71 -19.44
N ALA A 809 17.46 18.93 -19.29
CA ALA A 809 16.70 20.15 -19.55
C ALA A 809 16.60 20.48 -21.06
N THR A 810 17.45 19.83 -21.87
CA THR A 810 17.63 20.13 -23.30
C THR A 810 17.03 19.01 -24.15
N GLU A 811 16.04 19.36 -24.97
CA GLU A 811 15.48 18.42 -25.96
C GLU A 811 16.57 17.96 -26.95
N GLY A 812 16.69 16.66 -27.16
CA GLY A 812 17.58 16.10 -28.18
C GLY A 812 19.05 15.99 -27.76
N LYS A 813 19.34 15.99 -26.44
CA LYS A 813 20.71 15.73 -25.94
C LYS A 813 21.12 14.30 -26.32
N ASN A 814 22.23 14.15 -27.03
CA ASN A 814 22.74 12.83 -27.41
C ASN A 814 23.76 12.30 -26.39
N ILE A 815 23.67 11.00 -26.10
CA ILE A 815 24.69 10.20 -25.41
C ILE A 815 24.97 8.94 -26.24
N ILE A 816 26.12 8.31 -26.02
CA ILE A 816 26.48 7.04 -26.68
C ILE A 816 26.70 5.99 -25.60
N ILE A 817 26.03 4.84 -25.72
CA ILE A 817 26.24 3.71 -24.83
C ILE A 817 26.87 2.57 -25.62
N THR A 818 27.98 2.03 -25.15
CA THR A 818 28.63 0.84 -25.71
C THR A 818 28.61 -0.27 -24.67
N THR A 819 28.14 -1.46 -25.04
CA THR A 819 27.99 -2.60 -24.12
C THR A 819 27.82 -3.90 -24.87
N GLY A 820 28.50 -4.98 -24.46
CA GLY A 820 28.37 -6.32 -25.08
C GLY A 820 28.49 -6.30 -26.60
N ASP A 821 29.54 -5.63 -27.11
CA ASP A 821 29.82 -5.39 -28.55
C ASP A 821 28.78 -4.52 -29.29
N SER A 822 27.71 -4.10 -28.61
CA SER A 822 26.64 -3.26 -29.14
C SER A 822 26.88 -1.79 -28.85
N LYS A 823 26.46 -0.92 -29.80
CA LYS A 823 26.57 0.53 -29.67
C LYS A 823 25.24 1.22 -29.94
N PHE A 824 24.78 2.00 -28.98
CA PHE A 824 23.53 2.77 -29.03
C PHE A 824 23.82 4.27 -29.06
N ALA A 825 23.35 4.96 -30.10
CA ALA A 825 23.25 6.41 -30.11
C ALA A 825 21.88 6.81 -29.55
N VAL A 826 21.85 7.36 -28.34
CA VAL A 826 20.62 7.68 -27.62
C VAL A 826 20.37 9.18 -27.67
N THR A 827 19.20 9.57 -28.16
CA THR A 827 18.71 10.95 -28.10
C THR A 827 17.74 11.08 -26.92
N LEU A 828 18.11 11.89 -25.94
CA LEU A 828 17.33 12.11 -24.73
C LEU A 828 16.24 13.17 -24.96
N ASP A 829 15.02 12.84 -24.54
CA ASP A 829 13.90 13.78 -24.47
C ASP A 829 14.01 14.66 -23.22
N LYS A 830 13.38 15.84 -23.26
CA LYS A 830 13.34 16.73 -22.11
C LYS A 830 12.56 16.14 -20.92
N GLY A 831 13.12 16.29 -19.72
CA GLY A 831 12.57 15.80 -18.46
C GLY A 831 13.01 14.37 -18.15
N ILE A 832 12.48 13.79 -17.07
CA ILE A 832 12.83 12.43 -16.64
C ILE A 832 12.13 11.41 -17.56
N LYS A 833 12.91 10.48 -18.13
CA LYS A 833 12.44 9.39 -18.98
C LYS A 833 13.18 8.10 -18.68
N ASN A 834 12.49 6.99 -18.91
CA ASN A 834 13.04 5.64 -18.93
C ASN A 834 13.37 5.23 -20.37
N TYR A 835 14.55 4.66 -20.57
CA TYR A 835 15.02 4.17 -21.86
C TYR A 835 15.29 2.67 -21.79
N VAL A 836 14.92 1.94 -22.83
CA VAL A 836 15.04 0.48 -22.91
C VAL A 836 15.60 0.09 -24.28
N TYR A 837 16.65 -0.70 -24.28
CA TYR A 837 17.31 -1.23 -25.48
C TYR A 837 17.54 -2.73 -25.33
N LYS A 838 17.42 -3.47 -26.43
CA LYS A 838 17.72 -4.91 -26.47
C LYS A 838 18.95 -5.17 -27.33
N PHE A 839 19.78 -6.11 -26.92
CA PHE A 839 20.92 -6.62 -27.70
C PHE A 839 21.16 -8.10 -27.42
N GLU A 840 22.07 -8.71 -28.16
CA GLU A 840 22.45 -10.10 -28.06
C GLU A 840 23.97 -10.20 -28.15
N THR A 841 24.58 -10.99 -27.26
CA THR A 841 26.02 -11.26 -27.28
C THR A 841 26.36 -12.31 -28.35
N GLY A 842 27.59 -12.27 -28.86
CA GLY A 842 28.08 -13.28 -29.81
C GLY A 842 28.39 -14.64 -29.17
N GLU A 843 28.86 -15.56 -29.99
CA GLU A 843 29.33 -16.89 -29.57
C GLU A 843 30.54 -16.82 -28.63
N GLU A 844 31.37 -15.79 -28.78
CA GLU A 844 32.38 -15.38 -27.81
C GLU A 844 32.04 -13.97 -27.33
N VAL A 845 32.12 -13.74 -26.01
CA VAL A 845 31.95 -12.40 -25.43
C VAL A 845 33.27 -11.65 -25.55
N THR A 846 33.39 -10.71 -26.49
CA THR A 846 34.62 -9.94 -26.71
C THR A 846 34.69 -8.64 -25.92
N ASP A 847 33.54 -8.09 -25.53
CA ASP A 847 33.43 -6.91 -24.68
C ASP A 847 32.54 -7.20 -23.46
N SER A 848 33.14 -7.25 -22.28
CA SER A 848 32.45 -7.42 -21.00
C SER A 848 32.26 -6.10 -20.25
N SER A 849 32.12 -4.98 -20.96
CA SER A 849 31.98 -3.65 -20.35
C SER A 849 30.62 -2.99 -20.62
N ILE A 850 30.36 -1.92 -19.86
CA ILE A 850 29.41 -0.87 -20.21
C ILE A 850 30.15 0.47 -20.17
N SER A 851 29.98 1.30 -21.19
CA SER A 851 30.45 2.68 -21.20
C SER A 851 29.35 3.62 -21.66
N ILE A 852 29.21 4.76 -20.98
CA ILE A 852 28.24 5.82 -21.26
C ILE A 852 29.04 7.09 -21.53
N ASP A 853 29.11 7.47 -22.81
CA ASP A 853 29.74 8.70 -23.27
C ASP A 853 28.71 9.82 -23.35
N PHE A 854 28.84 10.80 -22.46
CA PHE A 854 27.99 11.98 -22.39
C PHE A 854 28.45 13.10 -23.35
N GLY A 855 29.60 12.95 -24.00
CA GLY A 855 30.24 13.96 -24.83
C GLY A 855 30.70 15.18 -24.04
N ASN A 856 30.60 16.36 -24.64
CA ASN A 856 30.93 17.64 -24.03
C ASN A 856 29.85 18.70 -24.27
N SER A 857 28.60 18.40 -23.90
CA SER A 857 27.51 19.39 -24.01
C SER A 857 26.35 19.13 -23.06
N GLY A 858 25.70 20.20 -22.62
CA GLY A 858 24.50 20.13 -21.79
C GLY A 858 24.69 19.51 -20.40
N GLU A 859 23.58 19.04 -19.83
CA GLU A 859 23.47 18.47 -18.49
C GLU A 859 22.57 17.23 -18.53
N VAL A 860 22.99 16.18 -17.84
CA VAL A 860 22.28 14.90 -17.75
C VAL A 860 22.32 14.41 -16.30
N LEU A 861 21.16 14.05 -15.77
CA LEU A 861 21.06 13.21 -14.58
C LEU A 861 20.77 11.78 -15.04
N LEU A 862 21.51 10.81 -14.54
CA LEU A 862 21.41 9.39 -14.87
C LEU A 862 21.13 8.58 -13.60
N ASP A 863 20.28 7.58 -13.70
CA ASP A 863 19.95 6.67 -12.60
C ASP A 863 19.47 5.30 -13.12
N ASN A 864 19.34 4.33 -12.23
CA ASN A 864 18.77 3.01 -12.49
C ASN A 864 19.36 2.30 -13.71
N VAL A 865 20.69 2.36 -13.89
CA VAL A 865 21.37 1.68 -15.01
C VAL A 865 21.37 0.18 -14.76
N LYS A 866 20.67 -0.57 -15.60
CA LYS A 866 20.55 -2.02 -15.51
C LYS A 866 20.82 -2.70 -16.84
N ILE A 867 21.52 -3.82 -16.79
CA ILE A 867 21.60 -4.79 -17.88
C ILE A 867 21.16 -6.12 -17.31
N MET A 868 20.12 -6.70 -17.88
CA MET A 868 19.53 -7.96 -17.40
C MET A 868 19.31 -8.88 -18.60
N GLN A 869 19.32 -10.19 -18.40
CA GLN A 869 18.92 -11.14 -19.44
C GLN A 869 17.48 -10.82 -19.88
N ASP A 870 17.18 -10.95 -21.18
CA ASP A 870 15.84 -10.77 -21.76
C ASP A 870 14.98 -12.03 -21.55
N SER A 871 14.93 -12.48 -20.29
CA SER A 871 14.15 -13.61 -19.79
C SER A 871 13.38 -13.16 -18.54
N LEU A 872 12.22 -13.76 -18.31
CA LEU A 872 11.43 -13.52 -17.09
C LEU A 872 11.99 -14.30 -15.88
N LEU A 873 12.71 -15.38 -16.14
CA LEU A 873 13.51 -16.10 -15.16
C LEU A 873 14.96 -15.66 -15.27
N LEU A 874 15.52 -15.21 -14.15
CA LEU A 874 16.88 -14.73 -14.01
C LEU A 874 17.86 -15.91 -13.91
N ASN A 875 19.05 -15.76 -14.50
CA ASN A 875 20.21 -16.65 -14.29
C ASN A 875 19.89 -18.14 -14.50
N GLY A 876 19.04 -18.48 -15.46
CA GLY A 876 18.62 -19.87 -15.69
C GLY A 876 19.70 -20.80 -16.25
N ASN A 877 20.83 -20.24 -16.68
CA ASN A 877 22.05 -20.97 -17.04
C ASN A 877 23.08 -21.02 -15.91
N PHE A 878 22.73 -20.49 -14.72
CA PHE A 878 23.51 -20.58 -13.48
C PHE A 878 24.97 -20.08 -13.60
N SER A 879 25.28 -19.23 -14.57
CA SER A 879 26.62 -18.64 -14.72
C SER A 879 27.01 -17.71 -13.56
N ALA A 880 26.04 -17.36 -12.70
CA ALA A 880 26.20 -16.63 -11.46
C ALA A 880 25.76 -17.44 -10.23
N ASP A 881 26.12 -18.72 -10.17
CA ASP A 881 25.71 -19.64 -9.08
C ASP A 881 24.17 -19.69 -8.96
N PHE A 882 23.60 -19.89 -7.77
CA PHE A 882 22.16 -19.82 -7.53
C PHE A 882 21.57 -18.41 -7.46
N ALA A 883 22.25 -17.36 -7.93
CA ALA A 883 21.69 -16.00 -7.91
C ALA A 883 20.29 -15.96 -8.55
N GLY A 884 19.29 -15.43 -7.83
CA GLY A 884 17.89 -15.39 -8.27
C GLY A 884 17.09 -16.68 -8.04
N TYR A 885 17.71 -17.77 -7.59
CA TYR A 885 17.05 -19.02 -7.24
C TYR A 885 17.19 -19.33 -5.74
N ASP A 886 16.12 -19.85 -5.15
CA ASP A 886 16.16 -20.45 -3.83
C ASP A 886 16.21 -21.97 -3.97
N VAL A 887 17.12 -22.61 -3.24
CA VAL A 887 17.10 -24.05 -3.00
C VAL A 887 16.42 -24.31 -1.66
N TYR A 888 15.35 -25.11 -1.67
CA TYR A 888 14.64 -25.52 -0.47
C TYR A 888 14.80 -27.02 -0.25
N ILE A 889 15.22 -27.40 0.95
CA ILE A 889 15.37 -28.80 1.40
C ILE A 889 14.70 -28.89 2.77
N ASP A 890 13.62 -29.67 2.86
CA ASP A 890 12.92 -29.94 4.11
C ASP A 890 13.79 -30.81 5.03
N SER A 891 13.68 -30.60 6.35
CA SER A 891 14.42 -31.35 7.37
C SER A 891 14.25 -32.88 7.32
N SER A 892 13.20 -33.39 6.68
CA SER A 892 12.97 -34.82 6.48
C SER A 892 13.65 -35.40 5.22
N ALA A 893 14.29 -34.56 4.40
CA ALA A 893 15.09 -34.94 3.24
C ALA A 893 16.58 -34.67 3.50
N ASP A 894 17.45 -35.28 2.71
CA ASP A 894 18.90 -35.10 2.79
C ASP A 894 19.46 -34.90 1.38
N ALA A 895 19.88 -33.67 1.09
CA ALA A 895 20.45 -33.29 -0.18
C ALA A 895 21.49 -32.18 -0.01
N GLU A 896 22.45 -32.16 -0.93
CA GLU A 896 23.42 -31.08 -1.11
C GLU A 896 23.23 -30.50 -2.51
N SER A 897 23.34 -29.18 -2.65
CA SER A 897 23.21 -28.49 -3.94
C SER A 897 24.43 -27.60 -4.19
N VAL A 898 24.98 -27.67 -5.40
CA VAL A 898 26.07 -26.81 -5.87
C VAL A 898 25.79 -26.39 -7.31
N VAL A 899 26.42 -25.31 -7.78
CA VAL A 899 26.57 -25.06 -9.21
C VAL A 899 27.88 -25.68 -9.69
N ASP A 900 27.81 -26.75 -10.49
CA ASP A 900 28.97 -27.55 -10.90
C ASP A 900 29.61 -26.97 -12.18
N SER A 901 30.49 -25.99 -11.99
CA SER A 901 31.30 -25.38 -13.05
C SER A 901 32.41 -26.28 -13.61
N GLN A 902 32.72 -27.40 -12.95
CA GLN A 902 33.86 -28.24 -13.32
C GLN A 902 33.48 -29.35 -14.28
N LYS A 903 32.28 -29.94 -14.11
CA LYS A 903 31.84 -31.10 -14.88
C LYS A 903 30.57 -30.85 -15.68
N GLU A 904 29.78 -29.86 -15.32
CA GLU A 904 28.43 -29.66 -15.84
C GLU A 904 28.21 -28.26 -16.44
N ASP A 905 29.29 -27.56 -16.84
CA ASP A 905 29.23 -26.23 -17.47
C ASP A 905 28.36 -25.20 -16.73
N ASN A 906 28.45 -25.24 -15.40
CA ASN A 906 27.67 -24.43 -14.46
C ASN A 906 26.21 -24.88 -14.26
N ALA A 907 25.81 -26.13 -14.52
CA ALA A 907 24.47 -26.57 -14.15
C ALA A 907 24.22 -26.60 -12.62
N ALA A 908 22.97 -26.43 -12.21
CA ALA A 908 22.53 -26.68 -10.85
C ALA A 908 22.54 -28.19 -10.56
N ASP A 909 23.42 -28.63 -9.67
CA ASP A 909 23.68 -30.03 -9.35
C ASP A 909 23.24 -30.38 -7.94
N PHE A 910 22.35 -31.38 -7.84
CA PHE A 910 21.83 -31.88 -6.58
C PHE A 910 22.35 -33.28 -6.33
N THR A 911 23.09 -33.47 -5.24
CA THR A 911 23.40 -34.80 -4.68
C THR A 911 22.38 -35.12 -3.60
N ILE A 912 21.45 -36.01 -3.92
CA ILE A 912 20.33 -36.38 -3.04
C ILE A 912 20.66 -37.71 -2.39
N LYS A 913 20.79 -37.73 -1.06
CA LYS A 913 20.97 -38.94 -0.24
C LYS A 913 19.63 -39.52 0.20
N ASN A 914 18.63 -38.66 0.42
CA ASN A 914 17.25 -39.05 0.70
C ASN A 914 16.29 -38.01 0.12
N SER A 915 15.41 -38.43 -0.80
CA SER A 915 14.47 -37.52 -1.47
C SER A 915 13.29 -37.06 -0.60
N GLY A 916 13.08 -37.67 0.56
CA GLY A 916 11.84 -37.54 1.33
C GLY A 916 10.66 -38.27 0.70
N ASP A 917 9.51 -38.22 1.38
CA ASP A 917 8.28 -38.98 1.08
C ASP A 917 7.28 -38.23 0.20
N GLN A 918 7.53 -36.95 -0.10
CA GLN A 918 6.71 -36.11 -0.97
C GLN A 918 7.58 -35.38 -1.99
N ASN A 919 7.02 -35.07 -3.15
CA ASN A 919 7.75 -34.48 -4.27
C ASN A 919 8.31 -33.07 -3.97
N TRP A 920 7.63 -32.27 -3.15
CA TRP A 920 8.00 -30.88 -2.82
C TRP A 920 9.09 -30.78 -1.75
N LYS A 921 9.58 -31.89 -1.19
CA LYS A 921 10.56 -31.87 -0.09
C LYS A 921 11.94 -31.33 -0.48
N ILE A 922 12.25 -31.35 -1.77
CA ILE A 922 13.42 -30.70 -2.36
C ILE A 922 12.91 -29.85 -3.53
N GLN A 923 13.24 -28.56 -3.57
CA GLN A 923 12.79 -27.66 -4.63
C GLN A 923 13.90 -26.69 -5.06
N LEU A 924 13.91 -26.40 -6.36
CA LEU A 924 14.58 -25.24 -6.94
C LEU A 924 13.49 -24.25 -7.39
N LYS A 925 13.50 -23.02 -6.87
CA LYS A 925 12.41 -22.06 -7.11
C LYS A 925 12.90 -20.64 -7.41
N GLN A 926 12.09 -19.88 -8.15
CA GLN A 926 12.26 -18.45 -8.37
C GLN A 926 10.89 -17.76 -8.24
N ASN A 927 10.83 -16.67 -7.46
CA ASN A 927 9.60 -15.97 -7.10
C ASN A 927 9.46 -14.64 -7.85
N ASN A 928 8.34 -13.93 -7.66
CA ASN A 928 8.08 -12.59 -8.20
C ASN A 928 8.07 -12.49 -9.73
N ILE A 929 7.53 -13.52 -10.39
CA ILE A 929 7.44 -13.59 -11.84
C ILE A 929 6.12 -12.95 -12.29
N LYS A 930 6.20 -11.88 -13.06
CA LYS A 930 5.01 -11.23 -13.63
C LYS A 930 4.48 -11.98 -14.85
N LEU A 931 3.23 -12.42 -14.78
CA LEU A 931 2.49 -13.01 -15.91
C LEU A 931 1.28 -12.16 -16.27
N GLU A 932 1.24 -11.68 -17.50
CA GLU A 932 0.22 -10.76 -18.02
C GLU A 932 -0.95 -11.53 -18.62
N LYS A 933 -2.19 -11.15 -18.26
CA LYS A 933 -3.40 -11.72 -18.84
C LYS A 933 -3.37 -11.72 -20.36
N GLY A 934 -3.65 -12.87 -20.97
CA GLY A 934 -3.73 -13.10 -22.41
C GLY A 934 -2.37 -13.26 -23.10
N GLN A 935 -1.25 -13.03 -22.41
CA GLN A 935 0.09 -13.19 -22.99
C GLN A 935 0.46 -14.68 -23.09
N TRP A 936 1.09 -15.05 -24.20
CA TRP A 936 1.69 -16.37 -24.40
C TRP A 936 3.10 -16.41 -23.85
N TYR A 937 3.44 -17.54 -23.25
CA TYR A 937 4.73 -17.81 -22.65
C TYR A 937 5.25 -19.16 -23.10
N LYS A 938 6.57 -19.28 -23.21
CA LYS A 938 7.26 -20.56 -23.38
C LYS A 938 8.26 -20.74 -22.25
N LEU A 939 8.05 -21.79 -21.47
CA LEU A 939 9.00 -22.30 -20.50
C LEU A 939 9.84 -23.39 -21.16
N SER A 940 11.15 -23.38 -20.93
CA SER A 940 12.02 -24.51 -21.25
C SER A 940 13.16 -24.63 -20.26
N PHE A 941 13.64 -25.85 -20.05
CA PHE A 941 14.84 -26.14 -19.26
C PHE A 941 15.41 -27.51 -19.65
N ASP A 942 16.69 -27.70 -19.39
CA ASP A 942 17.39 -28.96 -19.57
C ASP A 942 17.52 -29.68 -18.23
N ILE A 943 17.23 -30.98 -18.18
CA ILE A 943 17.34 -31.78 -16.96
C ILE A 943 17.87 -33.19 -17.24
N LYS A 944 18.64 -33.75 -16.31
CA LYS A 944 19.04 -35.17 -16.30
C LYS A 944 19.12 -35.72 -14.88
N SER A 945 18.96 -37.04 -14.74
CA SER A 945 19.01 -37.74 -13.46
C SER A 945 19.84 -39.01 -13.57
N SER A 946 20.64 -39.32 -12.55
CA SER A 946 21.46 -40.54 -12.51
C SER A 946 20.65 -41.80 -12.17
N VAL A 947 19.37 -41.65 -11.83
CA VAL A 947 18.40 -42.73 -11.59
C VAL A 947 17.11 -42.43 -12.34
N SER A 948 16.37 -43.47 -12.75
CA SER A 948 15.06 -43.28 -13.36
C SER A 948 14.08 -42.76 -12.31
N ARG A 949 13.40 -41.66 -12.63
CA ARG A 949 12.51 -40.96 -11.69
C ARG A 949 11.53 -40.04 -12.40
N THR A 950 10.56 -39.54 -11.65
CA THR A 950 9.71 -38.42 -12.03
C THR A 950 10.19 -37.12 -11.35
N VAL A 951 9.96 -36.01 -12.03
CA VAL A 951 10.18 -34.64 -11.54
C VAL A 951 8.95 -33.83 -11.93
N GLN A 952 8.46 -32.99 -11.03
CA GLN A 952 7.34 -32.09 -11.31
C GLN A 952 7.85 -30.66 -11.41
N TYR A 953 7.34 -29.88 -12.36
CA TYR A 953 7.57 -28.44 -12.39
C TYR A 953 6.24 -27.70 -12.47
N ALA A 954 6.23 -26.47 -11.97
CA ALA A 954 5.07 -25.61 -12.03
C ALA A 954 5.43 -24.12 -12.15
N ILE A 955 4.58 -23.37 -12.81
CA ILE A 955 4.45 -21.92 -12.62
C ILE A 955 3.08 -21.68 -12.00
N GLN A 956 3.02 -21.10 -10.81
CA GLN A 956 1.83 -21.10 -9.97
C GLN A 956 1.72 -19.84 -9.10
N ARG A 957 0.55 -19.64 -8.48
CA ARG A 957 0.37 -18.64 -7.44
C ARG A 957 1.26 -18.91 -6.23
N ASP A 958 1.72 -17.83 -5.59
CA ASP A 958 2.31 -17.90 -4.26
C ASP A 958 1.20 -18.00 -3.21
N GLY A 959 0.98 -19.19 -2.63
CA GLY A 959 -0.06 -19.40 -1.62
C GLY A 959 0.23 -18.72 -0.28
N SER A 960 1.47 -18.25 -0.06
CA SER A 960 1.78 -17.42 1.12
C SER A 960 1.08 -16.05 1.03
N THR A 961 0.97 -15.49 -0.18
CA THR A 961 0.33 -14.19 -0.46
C THR A 961 -1.10 -14.32 -0.97
N HIS A 962 -1.35 -15.27 -1.87
CA HIS A 962 -2.67 -15.52 -2.45
C HIS A 962 -3.53 -16.36 -1.52
N LYS A 963 -4.80 -15.95 -1.38
CA LYS A 963 -5.81 -16.67 -0.60
C LYS A 963 -7.00 -17.02 -1.47
N ASP A 964 -7.53 -18.22 -1.27
CA ASP A 964 -8.70 -18.70 -1.98
C ASP A 964 -10.00 -18.07 -1.43
N SER A 965 -11.15 -18.45 -2.00
CA SER A 965 -12.46 -17.92 -1.56
C SER A 965 -12.84 -18.27 -0.11
N THR A 966 -12.13 -19.19 0.53
CA THR A 966 -12.31 -19.60 1.93
C THR A 966 -11.30 -18.93 2.88
N GLY A 967 -10.29 -18.24 2.33
CA GLY A 967 -9.18 -17.64 3.06
C GLY A 967 -7.99 -18.58 3.28
N ALA A 968 -7.99 -19.78 2.69
CA ALA A 968 -6.87 -20.70 2.71
C ALA A 968 -5.80 -20.32 1.68
N GLU A 969 -4.59 -20.88 1.80
CA GLU A 969 -3.51 -20.64 0.84
C GLU A 969 -3.88 -21.11 -0.56
N ASP A 970 -3.63 -20.27 -1.55
CA ASP A 970 -3.95 -20.55 -2.94
C ASP A 970 -2.69 -20.80 -3.76
N TRP A 971 -2.40 -22.07 -4.00
CA TRP A 971 -1.26 -22.56 -4.77
C TRP A 971 -1.66 -22.94 -6.21
N THR A 972 -2.74 -22.37 -6.75
CA THR A 972 -3.26 -22.76 -8.06
C THR A 972 -2.18 -22.63 -9.16
N PRO A 973 -1.88 -23.70 -9.90
CA PRO A 973 -0.92 -23.66 -11.01
C PRO A 973 -1.51 -23.01 -12.25
N TYR A 974 -0.69 -22.20 -12.93
CA TYR A 974 -0.93 -21.72 -14.29
C TYR A 974 -0.48 -22.75 -15.32
N VAL A 975 0.64 -23.42 -15.04
CA VAL A 975 1.12 -24.61 -15.74
C VAL A 975 1.77 -25.53 -14.72
N GLN A 976 1.49 -26.83 -14.82
CA GLN A 976 2.11 -27.86 -13.97
C GLN A 976 2.15 -29.17 -14.75
N GLU A 977 3.33 -29.79 -14.81
CA GLU A 977 3.53 -31.05 -15.53
C GLU A 977 4.49 -31.96 -14.77
N THR A 978 4.37 -33.26 -15.02
CA THR A 978 5.30 -34.28 -14.50
C THR A 978 6.14 -34.85 -15.63
N VAL A 979 7.45 -34.74 -15.50
CA VAL A 979 8.44 -35.23 -16.45
C VAL A 979 8.98 -36.56 -15.94
N LYS A 980 8.98 -37.58 -16.80
CA LYS A 980 9.68 -38.85 -16.56
C LYS A 980 11.10 -38.73 -17.09
N LEU A 981 12.08 -39.05 -16.25
CA LEU A 981 13.49 -39.06 -16.57
C LEU A 981 14.00 -40.50 -16.47
N ASP A 982 14.66 -40.97 -17.53
CA ASP A 982 15.43 -42.20 -17.47
C ASP A 982 16.79 -41.91 -16.82
N ALA A 983 17.35 -42.91 -16.11
CA ALA A 983 18.73 -42.86 -15.68
C ALA A 983 19.65 -42.64 -16.89
N TYR A 984 20.45 -41.57 -16.90
CA TYR A 984 21.35 -41.34 -18.03
C TYR A 984 22.45 -42.42 -18.09
N ASP A 985 22.88 -42.78 -19.30
CA ASP A 985 24.09 -43.58 -19.49
C ASP A 985 25.30 -42.72 -19.09
N GLN A 986 26.12 -43.22 -18.16
CA GLN A 986 27.34 -42.53 -17.71
C GLN A 986 28.30 -42.18 -18.86
N ALA A 987 28.22 -42.88 -20.00
CA ALA A 987 29.03 -42.62 -21.18
C ALA A 987 28.54 -41.43 -22.04
N ASP A 988 27.24 -41.13 -22.05
CA ASP A 988 26.64 -40.12 -22.96
C ASP A 988 26.12 -38.85 -22.24
N GLN A 989 25.83 -38.92 -20.92
CA GLN A 989 25.45 -37.79 -20.05
C GLN A 989 24.46 -36.77 -20.62
N LYS A 990 23.56 -37.20 -21.51
CA LYS A 990 22.74 -36.31 -22.31
C LYS A 990 21.57 -35.72 -21.52
N TYR A 991 21.39 -34.40 -21.62
CA TYR A 991 20.23 -33.70 -21.07
C TYR A 991 18.95 -33.99 -21.85
N MET A 992 17.82 -34.03 -21.13
CA MET A 992 16.47 -33.94 -21.69
C MET A 992 16.01 -32.48 -21.64
N THR A 993 15.67 -31.92 -22.80
CA THR A 993 15.04 -30.60 -22.87
C THR A 993 13.53 -30.73 -22.63
N VAL A 994 13.05 -30.11 -21.57
CA VAL A 994 11.64 -29.94 -21.25
C VAL A 994 11.18 -28.60 -21.84
N SER A 995 10.03 -28.57 -22.51
CA SER A 995 9.43 -27.32 -23.00
C SER A 995 7.92 -27.35 -22.93
N ASN A 996 7.32 -26.24 -22.48
CA ASN A 996 5.88 -26.05 -22.43
C ASN A 996 5.53 -24.63 -22.89
N THR A 997 4.49 -24.51 -23.73
CA THR A 997 3.97 -23.23 -24.22
C THR A 997 2.54 -23.06 -23.72
N PHE A 998 2.27 -21.98 -22.99
CA PHE A 998 0.98 -21.73 -22.36
C PHE A 998 0.54 -20.28 -22.51
N GLN A 999 -0.77 -20.03 -22.45
CA GLN A 999 -1.34 -18.68 -22.40
C GLN A 999 -1.81 -18.38 -20.98
N MET A 1000 -1.51 -17.18 -20.49
CA MET A 1000 -2.00 -16.74 -19.19
C MET A 1000 -3.50 -16.38 -19.28
N ALA A 1001 -4.37 -17.35 -18.98
CA ALA A 1001 -5.83 -17.15 -19.05
C ALA A 1001 -6.40 -16.35 -17.86
N CYS A 1002 -5.69 -16.33 -16.74
CA CYS A 1002 -6.07 -15.63 -15.51
C CYS A 1002 -5.80 -14.12 -15.59
N ASP A 1003 -6.31 -13.37 -14.61
CA ASP A 1003 -5.89 -11.98 -14.42
C ASP A 1003 -4.39 -11.89 -14.16
N THR A 1004 -3.78 -10.76 -14.55
CA THR A 1004 -2.34 -10.52 -14.41
C THR A 1004 -1.90 -10.78 -12.96
N ASP A 1005 -0.89 -11.63 -12.82
CA ASP A 1005 -0.24 -11.96 -11.56
C ASP A 1005 1.14 -11.27 -11.54
N GLU A 1006 1.41 -10.49 -10.51
CA GLU A 1006 2.69 -9.78 -10.35
C GLU A 1006 3.71 -10.61 -9.55
N GLU A 1007 3.26 -11.68 -8.86
CA GLU A 1007 4.02 -12.37 -7.81
C GLU A 1007 4.00 -13.91 -7.99
N SER A 1008 3.87 -14.41 -9.23
CA SER A 1008 3.87 -15.86 -9.49
C SER A 1008 5.23 -16.50 -9.20
N ILE A 1009 5.23 -17.82 -8.97
CA ILE A 1009 6.41 -18.62 -8.61
C ILE A 1009 6.63 -19.69 -9.67
N PHE A 1010 7.89 -19.86 -10.08
CA PHE A 1010 8.37 -21.03 -10.80
C PHE A 1010 9.05 -21.98 -9.83
N ASN A 1011 8.75 -23.27 -9.92
CA ASN A 1011 9.44 -24.31 -9.14
C ASN A 1011 9.66 -25.60 -9.94
N ILE A 1012 10.75 -26.30 -9.59
CA ILE A 1012 11.00 -27.69 -9.96
C ILE A 1012 11.15 -28.49 -8.67
N ALA A 1013 10.28 -29.49 -8.49
CA ALA A 1013 10.20 -30.36 -7.33
C ALA A 1013 11.00 -31.66 -7.56
N LEU A 1014 12.02 -31.88 -6.72
CA LEU A 1014 13.05 -32.91 -6.81
C LEU A 1014 12.96 -33.96 -5.68
N GLY A 1015 11.91 -33.94 -4.87
CA GLY A 1015 11.67 -34.87 -3.76
C GLY A 1015 11.24 -36.27 -4.22
N ALA A 1016 10.26 -36.89 -3.56
CA ALA A 1016 9.77 -38.23 -3.95
C ALA A 1016 9.38 -38.30 -5.43
N GLY A 1017 9.78 -39.38 -6.10
CA GLY A 1017 9.65 -39.55 -7.54
C GLY A 1017 10.13 -40.89 -8.09
N GLY A 1018 10.37 -41.88 -7.23
CA GLY A 1018 10.72 -43.24 -7.62
C GLY A 1018 9.55 -43.99 -8.25
N GLU A 1019 9.63 -45.32 -8.28
CA GLU A 1019 8.55 -46.17 -8.80
C GLU A 1019 7.24 -45.88 -8.05
N ASN A 1020 6.16 -45.59 -8.80
CA ASN A 1020 4.86 -45.15 -8.25
C ASN A 1020 4.91 -43.88 -7.37
N GLY A 1021 5.91 -43.01 -7.56
CA GLY A 1021 6.07 -41.78 -6.78
C GLY A 1021 6.68 -41.99 -5.40
N SER A 1022 7.34 -43.13 -5.16
CA SER A 1022 7.97 -43.43 -3.87
C SER A 1022 9.18 -42.54 -3.56
N ALA A 1023 9.60 -42.53 -2.29
CA ALA A 1023 10.89 -41.98 -1.88
C ALA A 1023 12.05 -42.75 -2.52
N ILE A 1024 13.16 -42.07 -2.76
CA ILE A 1024 14.44 -42.63 -3.22
C ILE A 1024 15.47 -42.39 -2.11
N THR A 1025 15.94 -43.47 -1.50
CA THR A 1025 16.87 -43.45 -0.35
C THR A 1025 18.31 -43.78 -0.74
N ASP A 1026 18.54 -44.20 -1.98
CA ASP A 1026 19.88 -44.39 -2.50
C ASP A 1026 20.42 -43.05 -3.00
N GLN A 1027 21.70 -42.79 -2.74
CA GLN A 1027 22.34 -41.55 -3.18
C GLN A 1027 22.35 -41.47 -4.71
N HIS A 1028 21.88 -40.36 -5.27
CA HIS A 1028 21.83 -40.11 -6.71
C HIS A 1028 21.99 -38.61 -7.03
N ARG A 1029 22.15 -38.29 -8.32
CA ARG A 1029 22.33 -36.92 -8.81
C ARG A 1029 21.20 -36.46 -9.73
N ILE A 1030 20.86 -35.18 -9.67
CA ILE A 1030 20.04 -34.48 -10.66
C ILE A 1030 20.77 -33.20 -11.07
N CYS A 1031 20.85 -32.95 -12.37
CA CYS A 1031 21.41 -31.71 -12.91
C CYS A 1031 20.34 -30.96 -13.71
N ILE A 1032 20.26 -29.64 -13.54
CA ILE A 1032 19.28 -28.75 -14.21
C ILE A 1032 20.02 -27.55 -14.78
N ASP A 1033 19.70 -27.18 -16.02
CA ASP A 1033 20.31 -26.05 -16.71
C ASP A 1033 19.36 -25.36 -17.70
N ASN A 1034 19.77 -24.22 -18.25
CA ASN A 1034 19.10 -23.49 -19.34
C ASN A 1034 17.61 -23.20 -19.10
N ILE A 1035 17.27 -22.77 -17.87
CA ILE A 1035 15.89 -22.41 -17.52
C ILE A 1035 15.52 -21.07 -18.15
N VAL A 1036 14.58 -21.09 -19.09
CA VAL A 1036 14.14 -19.90 -19.83
C VAL A 1036 12.62 -19.78 -19.76
N LEU A 1037 12.14 -18.59 -19.40
CA LEU A 1037 10.75 -18.21 -19.55
C LEU A 1037 10.66 -16.95 -20.41
N GLU A 1038 10.12 -17.08 -21.60
CA GLU A 1038 10.02 -15.99 -22.57
C GLU A 1038 8.58 -15.69 -22.97
N LYS A 1039 8.28 -14.42 -23.27
CA LYS A 1039 7.02 -14.03 -23.92
C LYS A 1039 7.08 -14.45 -25.38
N THR A 1040 6.05 -15.14 -25.85
CA THR A 1040 5.92 -15.55 -27.26
C THR A 1040 4.69 -14.94 -27.89
N SER A 1041 4.62 -14.94 -29.22
CA SER A 1041 3.35 -14.73 -29.92
C SER A 1041 2.46 -15.97 -29.79
N ALA A 1042 1.14 -15.81 -29.96
CA ALA A 1042 0.24 -16.95 -30.01
C ALA A 1042 0.73 -18.02 -31.02
N PRO A 1043 0.84 -19.29 -30.63
CA PRO A 1043 1.16 -20.37 -31.56
C PRO A 1043 -0.02 -20.58 -32.52
N GLU A 1044 0.27 -21.13 -33.69
CA GLU A 1044 -0.77 -21.55 -34.63
C GLU A 1044 -1.39 -22.86 -34.10
N ILE A 1045 -2.62 -22.79 -33.58
CA ILE A 1045 -3.32 -23.94 -33.03
C ILE A 1045 -4.43 -24.34 -34.01
N ASP A 1046 -4.25 -25.49 -34.67
CA ASP A 1046 -5.24 -26.11 -35.55
C ASP A 1046 -5.96 -27.24 -34.80
N VAL A 1047 -7.27 -27.10 -34.53
CA VAL A 1047 -8.08 -28.18 -33.96
C VAL A 1047 -8.73 -28.96 -35.09
N PRO A 1048 -8.27 -30.20 -35.38
CA PRO A 1048 -8.67 -30.91 -36.59
C PRO A 1048 -10.14 -31.33 -36.54
N VAL A 1049 -10.91 -30.91 -37.55
CA VAL A 1049 -12.31 -31.33 -37.75
C VAL A 1049 -12.39 -32.82 -38.04
N GLY A 1050 -13.34 -33.53 -37.40
CA GLY A 1050 -13.60 -34.94 -37.65
C GLY A 1050 -12.58 -35.93 -37.07
N LYS A 1051 -11.55 -35.47 -36.35
CA LYS A 1051 -10.61 -36.34 -35.64
C LYS A 1051 -10.99 -36.46 -34.15
N ASN A 1052 -10.72 -37.63 -33.58
CA ASN A 1052 -10.83 -37.83 -32.13
C ASN A 1052 -9.72 -37.05 -31.43
N LEU A 1053 -10.09 -36.14 -30.53
CA LEU A 1053 -9.18 -35.34 -29.72
C LEU A 1053 -8.72 -36.08 -28.46
N ILE A 1054 -9.36 -37.21 -28.14
CA ILE A 1054 -8.94 -38.09 -27.05
C ILE A 1054 -7.74 -38.92 -27.52
N THR A 1055 -6.63 -38.79 -26.79
CA THR A 1055 -5.48 -39.66 -26.92
C THR A 1055 -5.68 -40.94 -26.10
N ASN A 1056 -5.15 -42.06 -26.60
CA ASN A 1056 -5.32 -43.38 -26.01
C ASN A 1056 -6.79 -43.73 -25.70
N SER A 1057 -7.68 -43.59 -26.69
CA SER A 1057 -9.11 -43.92 -26.54
C SER A 1057 -9.37 -45.41 -26.30
N GLU A 1058 -8.38 -46.26 -26.58
CA GLU A 1058 -8.46 -47.71 -26.39
C GLU A 1058 -8.01 -48.16 -24.98
N PHE A 1059 -7.58 -47.23 -24.13
CA PHE A 1059 -7.10 -47.50 -22.78
C PHE A 1059 -5.97 -48.53 -22.71
N GLU A 1060 -5.06 -48.48 -23.68
CA GLU A 1060 -3.87 -49.33 -23.69
C GLU A 1060 -2.93 -48.93 -22.55
N MET A 1061 -2.50 -49.93 -21.78
CA MET A 1061 -1.52 -49.75 -20.72
C MET A 1061 -0.12 -49.68 -21.32
N SER A 1062 0.68 -48.71 -20.91
CA SER A 1062 2.11 -48.71 -21.25
C SER A 1062 2.86 -49.80 -20.48
N GLU A 1063 4.06 -50.14 -20.96
CA GLU A 1063 4.91 -51.19 -20.37
C GLU A 1063 5.23 -50.94 -18.87
N ASP A 1064 5.14 -49.70 -18.43
CA ASP A 1064 5.36 -49.25 -17.05
C ASP A 1064 4.09 -49.28 -16.17
N GLY A 1065 2.99 -49.84 -16.67
CA GLY A 1065 1.73 -49.91 -15.93
C GLY A 1065 0.99 -48.57 -15.79
N SER A 1066 1.35 -47.54 -16.55
CA SER A 1066 0.60 -46.28 -16.62
C SER A 1066 -0.37 -46.22 -17.81
N LEU A 1067 -1.32 -45.29 -17.74
CA LEU A 1067 -2.34 -45.07 -18.77
C LEU A 1067 -2.01 -43.79 -19.54
N ALA A 1068 -1.21 -43.90 -20.59
CA ALA A 1068 -0.71 -42.72 -21.32
C ALA A 1068 -1.84 -41.78 -21.75
N GLY A 1069 -1.69 -40.48 -21.47
CA GLY A 1069 -2.67 -39.43 -21.80
C GLY A 1069 -3.85 -39.31 -20.82
N TRP A 1070 -3.94 -40.18 -19.80
CA TRP A 1070 -5.00 -40.17 -18.80
C TRP A 1070 -4.44 -40.01 -17.39
N GLU A 1071 -5.09 -39.19 -16.58
CA GLU A 1071 -4.84 -39.07 -15.15
C GLU A 1071 -5.89 -39.85 -14.38
N ASN A 1072 -5.42 -40.79 -13.56
CA ASN A 1072 -6.24 -41.50 -12.58
C ASN A 1072 -6.12 -40.82 -11.21
N ALA A 1073 -7.19 -40.18 -10.77
CA ALA A 1073 -7.24 -39.45 -9.49
C ALA A 1073 -8.15 -40.20 -8.50
N VAL A 1074 -7.53 -40.98 -7.60
CA VAL A 1074 -8.20 -41.60 -6.44
C VAL A 1074 -7.66 -40.92 -5.19
N THR A 1075 -8.53 -40.23 -4.45
CA THR A 1075 -8.15 -39.43 -3.27
C THR A 1075 -8.93 -39.89 -2.05
N ALA A 1076 -8.24 -40.00 -0.90
CA ALA A 1076 -8.87 -40.37 0.36
C ALA A 1076 -9.98 -39.37 0.74
N PRO A 1077 -11.13 -39.83 1.26
CA PRO A 1077 -11.40 -41.19 1.73
C PRO A 1077 -11.86 -42.19 0.64
N GLY A 1078 -11.89 -41.79 -0.63
CA GLY A 1078 -12.19 -42.69 -1.75
C GLY A 1078 -11.11 -43.77 -1.94
N ASP A 1079 -11.54 -44.96 -2.34
CA ASP A 1079 -10.67 -46.12 -2.54
C ASP A 1079 -11.17 -46.95 -3.73
N ALA A 1080 -10.32 -47.07 -4.74
CA ALA A 1080 -10.58 -47.81 -5.96
C ALA A 1080 -9.29 -48.24 -6.65
N THR A 1081 -9.33 -49.43 -7.25
CA THR A 1081 -8.31 -49.92 -8.19
C THR A 1081 -8.88 -49.96 -9.60
N PHE A 1082 -8.04 -50.06 -10.63
CA PHE A 1082 -8.51 -50.17 -12.01
C PHE A 1082 -7.74 -51.22 -12.82
N GLU A 1083 -8.40 -51.75 -13.84
CA GLU A 1083 -7.81 -52.57 -14.90
C GLU A 1083 -8.16 -51.93 -16.25
N ALA A 1084 -7.19 -51.83 -17.16
CA ALA A 1084 -7.38 -51.20 -18.48
C ALA A 1084 -6.75 -52.05 -19.61
N GLY A 1085 -7.37 -52.00 -20.80
CA GLY A 1085 -6.95 -52.70 -22.02
C GLY A 1085 -8.14 -53.09 -22.90
N ASP A 1086 -7.88 -53.53 -24.14
CA ASP A 1086 -8.91 -53.99 -25.10
C ASP A 1086 -10.06 -52.99 -25.32
N GLY A 1087 -9.77 -51.69 -25.32
CA GLY A 1087 -10.78 -50.64 -25.57
C GLY A 1087 -11.60 -50.23 -24.34
N LYS A 1088 -11.23 -50.70 -23.14
CA LYS A 1088 -12.03 -50.55 -21.91
C LYS A 1088 -11.16 -50.30 -20.67
N ILE A 1089 -11.64 -49.46 -19.77
CA ILE A 1089 -11.14 -49.34 -18.39
C ILE A 1089 -12.24 -49.71 -17.40
N THR A 1090 -11.90 -50.46 -16.36
CA THR A 1090 -12.82 -50.89 -15.30
C THR A 1090 -12.26 -50.56 -13.93
N TYR A 1091 -12.99 -49.75 -13.17
CA TYR A 1091 -12.70 -49.44 -11.77
C TYR A 1091 -13.39 -50.45 -10.85
N SER A 1092 -12.64 -51.01 -9.92
CA SER A 1092 -13.14 -51.76 -8.76
C SER A 1092 -13.14 -50.82 -7.56
N VAL A 1093 -14.31 -50.32 -7.20
CA VAL A 1093 -14.50 -49.29 -6.17
C VAL A 1093 -14.82 -49.96 -4.84
N GLU A 1094 -13.98 -49.78 -3.83
CA GLU A 1094 -14.22 -50.24 -2.46
C GLU A 1094 -14.93 -49.17 -1.61
N ASN A 1095 -14.55 -47.90 -1.80
CA ASN A 1095 -15.17 -46.75 -1.13
C ASN A 1095 -15.33 -45.57 -2.10
N VAL A 1096 -16.55 -45.04 -2.24
CA VAL A 1096 -16.84 -43.91 -3.13
C VAL A 1096 -16.35 -42.56 -2.60
N GLY A 1097 -15.94 -42.48 -1.32
CA GLY A 1097 -15.52 -41.24 -0.67
C GLY A 1097 -16.69 -40.34 -0.26
N GLU A 1098 -16.45 -39.03 -0.18
CA GLU A 1098 -17.42 -38.02 0.29
C GLU A 1098 -17.80 -37.00 -0.79
N ALA A 1099 -17.07 -36.95 -1.90
CA ALA A 1099 -17.32 -36.08 -3.04
C ALA A 1099 -17.29 -36.85 -4.37
N ASP A 1100 -17.93 -36.29 -5.39
CA ASP A 1100 -18.00 -36.89 -6.75
C ASP A 1100 -16.61 -37.06 -7.38
N TRP A 1101 -15.67 -36.17 -7.03
CA TRP A 1101 -14.30 -36.15 -7.53
C TRP A 1101 -13.32 -37.05 -6.79
N ASN A 1102 -13.72 -37.72 -5.70
CA ASN A 1102 -12.79 -38.60 -4.96
C ASN A 1102 -12.28 -39.78 -5.80
N ILE A 1103 -13.03 -40.19 -6.83
CA ILE A 1103 -12.60 -41.14 -7.85
C ILE A 1103 -12.87 -40.51 -9.21
N GLN A 1104 -11.81 -40.16 -9.95
CA GLN A 1104 -11.89 -39.53 -11.25
C GLN A 1104 -10.92 -40.14 -12.25
N LEU A 1105 -11.40 -40.30 -13.48
CA LEU A 1105 -10.57 -40.47 -14.66
C LEU A 1105 -10.66 -39.18 -15.49
N LYS A 1106 -9.54 -38.56 -15.83
CA LYS A 1106 -9.55 -37.33 -16.63
C LYS A 1106 -8.43 -37.26 -17.67
N GLN A 1107 -8.65 -36.52 -18.74
CA GLN A 1107 -7.64 -36.20 -19.76
C GLN A 1107 -7.66 -34.70 -20.01
N MET A 1108 -6.54 -34.04 -19.69
CA MET A 1108 -6.34 -32.59 -19.76
C MET A 1108 -5.73 -32.18 -21.12
N GLY A 1109 -5.72 -30.87 -21.41
CA GLY A 1109 -5.05 -30.31 -22.60
C GLY A 1109 -5.87 -30.38 -23.90
N LEU A 1110 -7.19 -30.53 -23.80
CA LEU A 1110 -8.08 -30.47 -24.95
C LEU A 1110 -8.15 -29.04 -25.50
N SER A 1111 -8.04 -28.90 -26.82
CA SER A 1111 -8.16 -27.61 -27.52
C SER A 1111 -9.58 -27.39 -28.05
N LEU A 1112 -10.23 -26.32 -27.58
CA LEU A 1112 -11.61 -25.95 -27.90
C LEU A 1112 -11.67 -24.58 -28.57
N GLU A 1113 -12.17 -24.50 -29.80
CA GLU A 1113 -12.32 -23.25 -30.55
C GLU A 1113 -13.60 -22.49 -30.19
N GLN A 1114 -13.50 -21.17 -30.10
CA GLN A 1114 -14.63 -20.29 -29.82
C GLN A 1114 -15.75 -20.46 -30.85
N GLY A 1115 -16.97 -20.69 -30.38
CA GLY A 1115 -18.17 -20.78 -31.24
C GLY A 1115 -18.34 -22.11 -31.99
N GLU A 1116 -17.36 -23.02 -31.90
CA GLU A 1116 -17.44 -24.35 -32.52
C GLU A 1116 -18.21 -25.35 -31.64
N SER A 1117 -18.54 -26.52 -32.20
CA SER A 1117 -19.24 -27.58 -31.46
C SER A 1117 -18.51 -28.90 -31.57
N TYR A 1118 -18.62 -29.70 -30.50
CA TYR A 1118 -17.91 -30.97 -30.35
C TYR A 1118 -18.91 -32.06 -29.98
N THR A 1119 -18.66 -33.28 -30.41
CA THR A 1119 -19.45 -34.46 -30.04
C THR A 1119 -18.60 -35.37 -29.16
N LEU A 1120 -19.00 -35.53 -27.89
CA LEU A 1120 -18.48 -36.52 -26.96
C LEU A 1120 -19.31 -37.80 -27.05
N LYS A 1121 -18.67 -38.96 -27.19
CA LYS A 1121 -19.28 -40.28 -27.07
C LYS A 1121 -18.49 -41.15 -26.10
N CYS A 1122 -19.18 -41.99 -25.35
CA CYS A 1122 -18.61 -43.04 -24.52
C CYS A 1122 -19.68 -44.08 -24.20
N THR A 1123 -19.27 -45.26 -23.77
CA THR A 1123 -20.15 -46.29 -23.22
C THR A 1123 -19.80 -46.48 -21.74
N LEU A 1124 -20.81 -46.41 -20.88
CA LEU A 1124 -20.66 -46.59 -19.43
C LEU A 1124 -21.44 -47.82 -18.96
N VAL A 1125 -20.85 -48.61 -18.06
CA VAL A 1125 -21.47 -49.77 -17.43
C VAL A 1125 -21.16 -49.75 -15.94
N SER A 1126 -22.13 -50.08 -15.09
CA SER A 1126 -21.88 -50.38 -13.67
C SER A 1126 -22.68 -51.60 -13.26
N ASP A 1127 -22.17 -52.40 -12.33
CA ASP A 1127 -22.88 -53.56 -11.76
C ASP A 1127 -23.89 -53.18 -10.65
N VAL A 1128 -23.99 -51.88 -10.32
CA VAL A 1128 -24.98 -51.31 -9.41
C VAL A 1128 -25.68 -50.11 -10.05
N ASP A 1129 -26.87 -49.77 -9.55
CA ASP A 1129 -27.55 -48.53 -9.92
C ASP A 1129 -26.75 -47.35 -9.35
N ARG A 1130 -26.24 -46.47 -10.22
CA ARG A 1130 -25.45 -45.30 -9.81
C ARG A 1130 -25.46 -44.17 -10.82
N VAL A 1131 -24.91 -43.02 -10.43
CA VAL A 1131 -24.64 -41.90 -11.33
C VAL A 1131 -23.14 -41.81 -11.58
N VAL A 1132 -22.77 -41.54 -12.83
CA VAL A 1132 -21.42 -41.13 -13.24
C VAL A 1132 -21.54 -39.76 -13.91
N LYS A 1133 -20.75 -38.79 -13.45
CA LYS A 1133 -20.77 -37.44 -14.01
C LYS A 1133 -19.70 -37.31 -15.07
N VAL A 1134 -20.14 -36.99 -16.30
CA VAL A 1134 -19.29 -36.83 -17.47
C VAL A 1134 -19.25 -35.36 -17.84
N ALA A 1135 -18.06 -34.75 -17.88
CA ALA A 1135 -17.94 -33.30 -18.02
C ALA A 1135 -16.72 -32.88 -18.86
N VAL A 1136 -16.87 -31.78 -19.59
CA VAL A 1136 -15.76 -31.04 -20.20
C VAL A 1136 -15.67 -29.68 -19.51
N MET A 1137 -14.53 -29.39 -18.88
CA MET A 1137 -14.31 -28.17 -18.10
C MET A 1137 -12.88 -27.65 -18.21
N THR A 1138 -12.67 -26.36 -17.95
CA THR A 1138 -11.35 -25.72 -17.94
C THR A 1138 -10.98 -25.27 -16.52
N PRO A 1139 -10.15 -26.04 -15.79
CA PRO A 1139 -9.79 -25.77 -14.39
C PRO A 1139 -9.12 -24.41 -14.19
N SER A 1140 -8.21 -24.03 -15.08
CA SER A 1140 -7.50 -22.74 -15.03
C SER A 1140 -8.42 -21.52 -15.15
N ALA A 1141 -9.64 -21.70 -15.65
CA ALA A 1141 -10.69 -20.69 -15.71
C ALA A 1141 -11.72 -20.87 -14.57
N GLY A 1142 -11.29 -21.34 -13.39
CA GLY A 1142 -12.18 -21.58 -12.23
C GLY A 1142 -13.16 -22.73 -12.48
N TYR A 1143 -12.69 -23.80 -13.12
CA TYR A 1143 -13.51 -24.96 -13.52
C TYR A 1143 -14.70 -24.56 -14.43
N ALA A 1144 -14.43 -23.71 -15.43
CA ALA A 1144 -15.44 -23.27 -16.38
C ALA A 1144 -16.05 -24.47 -17.12
N TRP A 1145 -17.35 -24.70 -16.91
CA TRP A 1145 -18.07 -25.86 -17.45
C TRP A 1145 -18.48 -25.66 -18.91
N HIS A 1146 -17.88 -26.35 -19.88
CA HIS A 1146 -18.24 -26.27 -21.31
C HIS A 1146 -19.44 -27.16 -21.66
N GLY A 1147 -19.64 -28.26 -20.95
CA GLY A 1147 -20.77 -29.17 -21.16
C GLY A 1147 -20.56 -30.51 -20.46
N GLY A 1148 -21.60 -31.34 -20.42
CA GLY A 1148 -21.60 -32.62 -19.71
C GLY A 1148 -22.98 -33.01 -19.20
N GLU A 1149 -23.10 -34.19 -18.59
CA GLU A 1149 -24.32 -34.65 -17.94
C GLU A 1149 -24.04 -35.60 -16.76
N ASP A 1150 -25.01 -35.69 -15.84
CA ASP A 1150 -25.06 -36.73 -14.83
C ASP A 1150 -25.73 -37.98 -15.43
N VAL A 1151 -24.92 -39.00 -15.72
CA VAL A 1151 -25.37 -40.21 -16.39
C VAL A 1151 -25.88 -41.22 -15.37
N VAL A 1152 -27.21 -41.37 -15.29
CA VAL A 1152 -27.83 -42.45 -14.50
C VAL A 1152 -27.61 -43.81 -15.18
N LEU A 1153 -27.01 -44.75 -14.46
CA LEU A 1153 -26.76 -46.13 -14.87
C LEU A 1153 -27.68 -47.08 -14.11
N THR A 1154 -28.21 -48.08 -14.81
CA THR A 1154 -28.90 -49.24 -14.23
C THR A 1154 -27.92 -50.39 -14.11
N ALA A 1155 -27.96 -51.13 -13.00
CA ALA A 1155 -27.09 -52.27 -12.73
C ALA A 1155 -27.06 -53.27 -13.91
N GLY A 1156 -25.86 -53.52 -14.44
CA GLY A 1156 -25.57 -54.47 -15.50
C GLY A 1156 -25.93 -54.01 -16.92
N GLU A 1157 -26.53 -52.83 -17.11
CA GLU A 1157 -26.90 -52.30 -18.42
C GLU A 1157 -25.81 -51.37 -18.98
N ALA A 1158 -25.40 -51.60 -20.23
CA ALA A 1158 -24.52 -50.69 -20.94
C ALA A 1158 -25.29 -49.47 -21.45
N LYS A 1159 -24.76 -48.28 -21.19
CA LYS A 1159 -25.34 -47.01 -21.61
C LYS A 1159 -24.39 -46.25 -22.52
N ASP A 1160 -24.77 -46.12 -23.79
CA ASP A 1160 -24.11 -45.25 -24.74
C ASP A 1160 -24.51 -43.80 -24.49
N VAL A 1161 -23.52 -42.94 -24.32
CA VAL A 1161 -23.64 -41.51 -24.08
C VAL A 1161 -23.21 -40.78 -25.34
N THR A 1162 -23.98 -39.76 -25.76
CA THR A 1162 -23.60 -38.87 -26.87
C THR A 1162 -24.00 -37.45 -26.52
N LEU A 1163 -23.02 -36.57 -26.33
CA LEU A 1163 -23.22 -35.20 -25.87
C LEU A 1163 -22.67 -34.21 -26.89
N ALA A 1164 -23.45 -33.17 -27.18
CA ALA A 1164 -22.98 -31.99 -27.90
C ALA A 1164 -22.40 -31.00 -26.88
N ILE A 1165 -21.13 -30.65 -27.05
CA ILE A 1165 -20.39 -29.73 -26.19
C ILE A 1165 -20.09 -28.47 -27.00
N THR A 1166 -20.47 -27.31 -26.48
CA THR A 1166 -20.16 -26.01 -27.07
C THR A 1166 -19.34 -25.23 -26.05
N PRO A 1167 -18.11 -24.82 -26.38
CA PRO A 1167 -17.25 -24.11 -25.45
C PRO A 1167 -17.92 -22.82 -24.93
N LYS A 1168 -17.85 -22.57 -23.62
CA LYS A 1168 -18.47 -21.38 -23.01
C LYS A 1168 -17.72 -20.10 -23.38
N GLU A 1169 -18.48 -19.09 -23.81
CA GLU A 1169 -17.97 -17.75 -24.16
C GLU A 1169 -17.16 -17.08 -23.05
N GLU A 1170 -17.44 -17.40 -21.78
CA GLU A 1170 -16.76 -16.80 -20.62
C GLU A 1170 -15.26 -17.12 -20.55
N VAL A 1171 -14.81 -18.18 -21.23
CA VAL A 1171 -13.39 -18.57 -21.31
C VAL A 1171 -12.65 -17.79 -22.42
N PHE A 1172 -13.38 -17.30 -23.42
CA PHE A 1172 -12.84 -16.59 -24.57
C PHE A 1172 -12.86 -15.08 -24.30
N THR A 1173 -11.82 -14.59 -23.62
CA THR A 1173 -11.60 -13.16 -23.38
C THR A 1173 -10.82 -12.50 -24.52
N ASP A 1174 -10.64 -11.17 -24.48
CA ASP A 1174 -9.92 -10.43 -25.52
C ASP A 1174 -8.54 -11.05 -25.80
N GLY A 1175 -8.39 -11.66 -26.99
CA GLY A 1175 -7.16 -12.31 -27.44
C GLY A 1175 -7.10 -13.84 -27.30
N ILE A 1176 -8.13 -14.49 -26.73
CA ILE A 1176 -8.24 -15.95 -26.63
C ILE A 1176 -9.31 -16.45 -27.60
N THR A 1177 -8.91 -17.15 -28.66
CA THR A 1177 -9.83 -17.75 -29.66
C THR A 1177 -9.87 -19.28 -29.59
N VAL A 1178 -8.92 -19.88 -28.88
CA VAL A 1178 -8.84 -21.33 -28.62
C VAL A 1178 -8.53 -21.52 -27.14
N ASP A 1179 -9.34 -22.30 -26.45
CA ASP A 1179 -9.10 -22.73 -25.08
C ASP A 1179 -8.30 -24.05 -25.10
N THR A 1180 -7.04 -24.00 -24.70
CA THR A 1180 -6.14 -25.16 -24.63
C THR A 1180 -6.10 -25.81 -23.25
N GLY A 1181 -6.83 -25.25 -22.27
CA GLY A 1181 -6.83 -25.70 -20.88
C GLY A 1181 -7.97 -26.67 -20.54
N ALA A 1182 -8.82 -27.02 -21.51
CA ALA A 1182 -9.98 -27.87 -21.27
C ALA A 1182 -9.56 -29.32 -20.97
N GLY A 1183 -10.36 -30.01 -20.16
CA GLY A 1183 -10.21 -31.44 -19.88
C GLY A 1183 -11.53 -32.17 -19.91
N LEU A 1184 -11.48 -33.48 -20.20
CA LEU A 1184 -12.60 -34.42 -20.09
C LEU A 1184 -12.50 -35.16 -18.75
N PHE A 1185 -13.61 -35.23 -18.02
CA PHE A 1185 -13.69 -35.78 -16.66
C PHE A 1185 -14.81 -36.82 -16.57
N PHE A 1186 -14.49 -37.99 -16.01
CA PHE A 1186 -15.43 -39.00 -15.55
C PHE A 1186 -15.35 -39.10 -14.03
N SER A 1187 -16.35 -38.56 -13.33
CA SER A 1187 -16.40 -38.54 -11.87
C SER A 1187 -17.28 -39.69 -11.35
N MET A 1188 -16.66 -40.56 -10.57
CA MET A 1188 -17.20 -41.84 -10.09
C MET A 1188 -17.15 -41.95 -8.56
N GLY A 1189 -16.94 -40.85 -7.85
CA GLY A 1189 -17.02 -40.77 -6.39
C GLY A 1189 -18.46 -40.73 -5.86
N TYR A 1190 -18.62 -40.11 -4.69
CA TYR A 1190 -19.90 -40.00 -4.00
C TYR A 1190 -20.90 -39.13 -4.75
N VAL A 1191 -22.14 -39.60 -4.86
CA VAL A 1191 -23.27 -38.83 -5.39
C VAL A 1191 -24.43 -38.94 -4.40
N GLU A 1192 -25.01 -37.79 -4.04
CA GLU A 1192 -26.11 -37.71 -3.08
C GLU A 1192 -27.29 -38.61 -3.49
N GLY A 1193 -27.79 -39.41 -2.54
CA GLY A 1193 -28.90 -40.35 -2.77
C GLY A 1193 -28.47 -41.78 -3.11
N TYR A 1194 -27.18 -42.06 -3.27
CA TYR A 1194 -26.64 -43.41 -3.47
C TYR A 1194 -25.75 -43.83 -2.30
N THR A 1195 -26.07 -44.97 -1.67
CA THR A 1195 -25.18 -45.63 -0.70
C THR A 1195 -24.71 -46.92 -1.35
N LEU A 1196 -23.46 -46.92 -1.82
CA LEU A 1196 -22.90 -48.00 -2.62
C LEU A 1196 -21.88 -48.78 -1.80
N GLY A 1197 -21.98 -50.11 -1.83
CA GLY A 1197 -20.91 -51.00 -1.35
C GLY A 1197 -19.82 -51.20 -2.41
N ALA A 1198 -19.00 -52.22 -2.27
CA ALA A 1198 -18.01 -52.57 -3.29
C ALA A 1198 -18.69 -52.92 -4.62
N HIS A 1199 -18.23 -52.34 -5.72
CA HIS A 1199 -18.87 -52.45 -7.03
C HIS A 1199 -17.91 -52.03 -8.15
N THR A 1200 -18.33 -52.18 -9.41
CA THR A 1200 -17.52 -51.85 -10.58
C THR A 1200 -18.13 -50.78 -11.47
N VAL A 1201 -17.26 -49.98 -12.10
CA VAL A 1201 -17.64 -49.02 -13.15
C VAL A 1201 -16.70 -49.17 -14.33
N SER A 1202 -17.24 -49.33 -15.52
CA SER A 1202 -16.48 -49.45 -16.76
C SER A 1202 -16.77 -48.31 -17.73
N ILE A 1203 -15.72 -47.87 -18.43
CA ILE A 1203 -15.74 -46.86 -19.47
C ILE A 1203 -15.11 -47.44 -20.74
N SER A 1204 -15.77 -47.29 -21.88
CA SER A 1204 -15.24 -47.70 -23.21
C SER A 1204 -15.72 -46.78 -24.33
N ASN A 1205 -15.22 -46.98 -25.55
CA ASN A 1205 -15.63 -46.27 -26.77
C ASN A 1205 -15.56 -44.73 -26.66
N VAL A 1206 -14.54 -44.20 -25.97
CA VAL A 1206 -14.45 -42.75 -25.71
C VAL A 1206 -13.97 -42.02 -26.96
N SER A 1207 -14.78 -41.08 -27.45
CA SER A 1207 -14.39 -40.18 -28.54
C SER A 1207 -14.90 -38.77 -28.31
N PHE A 1208 -14.08 -37.78 -28.62
CA PHE A 1208 -14.41 -36.37 -28.55
C PHE A 1208 -13.97 -35.70 -29.85
N VAL A 1209 -14.94 -35.32 -30.69
CA VAL A 1209 -14.68 -34.92 -32.08
C VAL A 1209 -15.24 -33.53 -32.34
N LYS A 1210 -14.46 -32.64 -32.96
CA LYS A 1210 -14.94 -31.36 -33.49
C LYS A 1210 -15.85 -31.61 -34.70
N ASN A 1211 -17.06 -31.06 -34.66
CA ASN A 1211 -18.12 -31.27 -35.66
C ASN A 1211 -17.90 -30.50 -36.97
#